data_AF-A0A316K8C7-F1
#
_entry.id   AF-A0A316K8C7-F1
#
_cell.length_a   1.000
_cell.length_b   1.000
_cell.length_c   1.000
_cell.angle_alpha   90.00
_cell.angle_beta   90.00
_cell.angle_gamma   90.00
#
_symmetry.space_group_name_H-M   'P 1'
#
loop_
_entity.id
_entity.type
_entity.pdbx_description
1 polymer ?
#
loop_
_entity_poly.entity_id
_entity_poly.type
_entity_poly.pdbx_seq_one_letter_code
_entity_poly.pdbx_strand_id
1 'polypeptide(L)'
;MRLLLSMLIAFVALNASAQIDFNNYTTLLSSGPIPEDFTLRTYEKLESDIEENLTDMSNSEKTRFYTNTNYMVDALMHSGSIIYGDPITEYVRDVAKKVMVKEKKLFRELRFYTIKSNATNAFSTDQGIVFVTTGLLSQITSEAQLAYVLAHEIAHYTQEHVLESYSFQRENRSASIEQMSIHSKDNELEADRLGLEMYAAAGYSKEEILPTFDVLLYSYLPFDEVRVPNEYFQDFDSLFVPSFLFPDEAYEIDAVDDEDDSRSSHPNIKTRKDGIKKEIEAIKNWKTEVFTLGRPRFKEVRNIARFEVVRINVHEAEYADALYSIFLLEADFPESMFLQRMKAQSWQGILQYRLDNSIFSVVDRKSDLEGASANVHHFIKEMTKTQLITMCVRQVASTYQKFPEDAEISAVYDKMIETVANTDRFDLSEYSDVSFNTAYLRNLPETVDSLPPAMMDSTVMEEESEGLSKYDRIKGKETEDGFVAIDTSDFEIYLIPDLVNDQAFVDKYNEYHDEFQKQEEEEEAYRKMSAKERYYYDQKKEKEGDMKTTEDVDYLISMEPIILKYGISGIKYVKSEKTQESVHESIDFAAKKTGIQVAHLDRETIEDEGTQSYNDRCILMNYLEQSANNSDVNTFPVDYQLVQGVKEKFGTPYVMYSVATHGYAPDFATMGTLYAVMIFPAIPVYFPIKFFMGNYAEINMIVMNLESGEVVGSLSHEFNSTLRKHVFGAHIYSLFDTLKNN
;
A
#
# COMPACT_ATOMS: atom_id res chain seq x y z
N MET A 1 -0.78 -24.23 52.05
CA MET A 1 0.43 -23.59 51.50
C MET A 1 1.00 -24.27 50.25
N ARG A 2 0.94 -25.61 50.10
CA ARG A 2 1.39 -26.30 48.85
C ARG A 2 0.42 -26.22 47.65
N LEU A 3 -0.86 -25.91 47.87
CA LEU A 3 -1.87 -25.70 46.82
C LEU A 3 -1.88 -24.27 46.23
N LEU A 4 -1.39 -23.28 46.99
CA LEU A 4 -1.24 -21.90 46.50
C LEU A 4 0.03 -21.73 45.64
N LEU A 5 1.05 -22.56 45.88
CA LEU A 5 2.27 -22.54 45.07
C LEU A 5 2.10 -23.23 43.71
N SER A 6 1.14 -24.15 43.58
CA SER A 6 0.82 -24.82 42.31
C SER A 6 -0.04 -23.94 41.39
N MET A 7 -0.90 -23.08 41.95
CA MET A 7 -1.60 -22.04 41.17
C MET A 7 -0.67 -20.90 40.74
N LEU A 8 0.36 -20.56 41.53
CA LEU A 8 1.33 -19.52 41.17
C LEU A 8 2.31 -19.98 40.07
N ILE A 9 2.56 -21.29 39.93
CA ILE A 9 3.42 -21.83 38.86
C ILE A 9 2.64 -22.01 37.54
N ALA A 10 1.30 -22.06 37.58
CA ALA A 10 0.46 -22.06 36.38
C ALA A 10 0.26 -20.68 35.74
N PHE A 11 0.59 -19.58 36.44
CA PHE A 11 0.45 -18.21 35.94
C PHE A 11 1.75 -17.58 35.43
N VAL A 12 2.88 -18.30 35.50
CA VAL A 12 4.20 -17.82 35.02
C VAL A 12 4.68 -18.60 33.78
N ALA A 13 3.80 -19.41 33.16
CA ALA A 13 4.12 -20.27 32.02
C ALA A 13 3.26 -19.99 30.76
N LEU A 14 2.74 -18.76 30.62
CA LEU A 14 2.10 -18.25 29.39
C LEU A 14 2.87 -17.03 28.88
N ASN A 15 4.15 -17.23 28.59
CA ASN A 15 4.90 -16.43 27.61
C ASN A 15 5.58 -17.40 26.65
N ALA A 16 4.81 -18.38 26.15
CA ALA A 16 5.13 -18.94 24.87
C ALA A 16 4.65 -17.88 23.87
N SER A 17 5.58 -17.13 23.28
CA SER A 17 5.27 -16.42 22.03
C SER A 17 4.71 -17.49 21.10
N ALA A 18 3.41 -17.42 20.83
CA ALA A 18 2.81 -18.33 19.86
C ALA A 18 3.53 -18.06 18.54
N GLN A 19 4.10 -19.12 17.96
CA GLN A 19 4.69 -19.04 16.64
C GLN A 19 3.63 -18.56 15.65
N ILE A 20 4.00 -17.67 14.73
CA ILE A 20 3.06 -17.14 13.76
C ILE A 20 2.59 -18.26 12.82
N ASP A 21 1.27 -18.35 12.66
CA ASP A 21 0.66 -19.23 11.69
C ASP A 21 0.63 -18.55 10.32
N PHE A 22 1.65 -18.82 9.51
CA PHE A 22 1.73 -18.30 8.15
C PHE A 22 0.66 -18.86 7.21
N ASN A 23 -0.03 -19.95 7.59
CA ASN A 23 -1.12 -20.45 6.76
C ASN A 23 -2.37 -19.58 6.88
N ASN A 24 -2.59 -18.99 8.06
CA ASN A 24 -3.71 -18.08 8.34
C ASN A 24 -3.18 -16.71 8.76
N TYR A 25 -2.16 -16.22 8.04
CA TYR A 25 -1.53 -14.94 8.34
C TYR A 25 -2.55 -13.80 8.26
N THR A 26 -2.51 -12.92 9.24
CA THR A 26 -3.20 -11.62 9.23
C THR A 26 -2.16 -10.53 9.31
N THR A 27 -2.43 -9.38 8.69
CA THR A 27 -1.49 -8.26 8.73
C THR A 27 -1.11 -7.85 10.14
N LEU A 28 0.09 -7.29 10.30
CA LEU A 28 0.58 -6.77 11.56
C LEU A 28 -0.33 -5.68 12.12
N LEU A 29 -0.64 -5.82 13.40
CA LEU A 29 -1.38 -4.88 14.22
C LEU A 29 -0.54 -4.49 15.43
N SER A 30 -0.76 -3.29 15.96
CA SER A 30 -0.10 -2.85 17.18
C SER A 30 -0.55 -3.68 18.38
N SER A 31 0.37 -3.90 19.32
CA SER A 31 0.12 -4.69 20.52
C SER A 31 0.79 -4.09 21.76
N GLY A 32 0.31 -4.45 22.95
CA GLY A 32 0.80 -3.90 24.22
C GLY A 32 0.16 -2.56 24.58
N PRO A 33 0.70 -1.83 25.57
CA PRO A 33 0.21 -0.51 25.94
C PRO A 33 0.58 0.53 24.86
N ILE A 34 -0.35 1.43 24.55
CA ILE A 34 -0.08 2.51 23.61
C ILE A 34 1.04 3.43 24.10
N PRO A 35 2.10 3.67 23.32
CA PRO A 35 3.15 4.61 23.68
C PRO A 35 2.65 6.05 23.67
N GLU A 36 3.18 6.90 24.56
CA GLU A 36 2.84 8.33 24.65
C GLU A 36 3.06 9.09 23.33
N ASP A 37 3.98 8.61 22.48
CA ASP A 37 4.24 9.20 21.16
C ASP A 37 2.96 9.24 20.26
N PHE A 38 2.00 8.32 20.47
CA PHE A 38 0.76 8.21 19.68
C PHE A 38 -0.44 8.95 20.29
N THR A 39 -0.34 9.41 21.54
CA THR A 39 -1.45 10.09 22.24
C THR A 39 -1.20 11.58 22.41
N LEU A 40 0.06 11.99 22.65
CA LEU A 40 0.42 13.39 22.83
C LEU A 40 0.14 14.23 21.57
N ARG A 41 -0.42 15.42 21.77
CA ARG A 41 -0.69 16.38 20.69
C ARG A 41 0.59 17.06 20.23
N THR A 42 0.64 17.46 18.96
CA THR A 42 1.83 18.11 18.38
C THR A 42 2.19 19.36 19.17
N TYR A 43 1.19 20.17 19.55
CA TYR A 43 1.43 21.39 20.32
C TYR A 43 1.94 21.12 21.75
N GLU A 44 1.63 19.98 22.36
CA GLU A 44 2.09 19.62 23.71
C GLU A 44 3.58 19.24 23.68
N LYS A 45 3.98 18.45 22.68
CA LYS A 45 5.39 18.10 22.42
C LYS A 45 6.25 19.35 22.17
N LEU A 46 5.72 20.33 21.44
CA LEU A 46 6.42 21.60 21.19
C LEU A 46 6.67 22.44 22.44
N GLU A 47 5.78 22.40 23.42
CA GLU A 47 5.95 23.16 24.66
C GLU A 47 7.15 22.63 25.47
N SER A 48 7.41 21.31 25.46
CA SER A 48 8.61 20.74 26.08
C SER A 48 9.89 21.00 25.27
N ASP A 49 9.85 20.83 23.95
CA ASP A 49 11.07 20.82 23.12
C ASP A 49 11.69 22.23 22.97
N ILE A 50 10.87 23.28 22.98
CA ILE A 50 11.33 24.67 22.85
C ILE A 50 12.08 25.14 24.10
N GLU A 51 11.86 24.51 25.26
CA GLU A 51 12.58 24.82 26.51
C GLU A 51 14.00 24.23 26.53
N GLU A 52 14.33 23.29 25.63
CA GLU A 52 15.66 22.71 25.52
C GLU A 52 16.67 23.65 24.79
N ASN A 53 17.86 23.81 25.40
CA ASN A 53 18.90 24.71 24.90
C ASN A 53 19.73 24.08 23.77
N LEU A 54 19.23 24.08 22.53
CA LEU A 54 20.09 23.88 21.35
C LEU A 54 21.02 25.08 21.14
N THR A 55 22.32 24.87 20.92
CA THR A 55 23.32 25.95 21.02
C THR A 55 23.48 26.87 19.81
N ASP A 56 22.91 26.55 18.64
CA ASP A 56 23.34 27.23 17.40
C ASP A 56 22.22 27.74 16.46
N MET A 57 20.96 27.78 16.92
CA MET A 57 19.81 28.27 16.13
C MET A 57 19.09 29.46 16.78
N SER A 58 18.55 30.39 15.99
CA SER A 58 17.67 31.44 16.54
C SER A 58 16.36 30.84 17.04
N ASN A 59 15.70 31.48 18.02
CA ASN A 59 14.41 30.99 18.55
C ASN A 59 13.35 30.78 17.45
N SER A 60 13.36 31.59 16.38
CA SER A 60 12.45 31.42 15.25
C SER A 60 12.79 30.20 14.39
N GLU A 61 14.07 29.85 14.25
CA GLU A 61 14.50 28.67 13.51
C GLU A 61 14.24 27.41 14.33
N LYS A 62 14.53 27.42 15.64
CA LYS A 62 14.20 26.33 16.57
C LYS A 62 12.71 26.01 16.57
N THR A 63 11.88 27.04 16.75
CA THR A 63 10.43 26.87 16.74
C THR A 63 9.98 26.23 15.43
N ARG A 64 10.53 26.68 14.29
CA ARG A 64 10.16 26.13 12.98
C ARG A 64 10.65 24.70 12.78
N PHE A 65 11.86 24.38 13.23
CA PHE A 65 12.43 23.04 13.22
C PHE A 65 11.51 22.07 13.96
N TYR A 66 11.35 22.28 15.27
CA TYR A 66 10.55 21.39 16.10
C TYR A 66 9.10 21.32 15.63
N THR A 67 8.52 22.45 15.18
CA THR A 67 7.15 22.48 14.63
C THR A 67 7.02 21.60 13.39
N ASN A 68 8.03 21.60 12.51
CA ASN A 68 8.00 20.78 11.31
C ASN A 68 8.29 19.31 11.62
N THR A 69 9.33 19.01 12.41
CA THR A 69 9.71 17.62 12.73
C THR A 69 8.62 16.91 13.51
N ASN A 70 8.09 17.52 14.59
CA ASN A 70 6.98 16.98 15.36
C ASN A 70 5.76 16.71 14.48
N TYR A 71 5.38 17.67 13.62
CA TYR A 71 4.24 17.47 12.74
C TYR A 71 4.46 16.33 11.73
N MET A 72 5.63 16.26 11.10
CA MET A 72 5.92 15.21 10.13
C MET A 72 5.95 13.83 10.79
N VAL A 73 6.53 13.72 11.98
CA VAL A 73 6.52 12.49 12.79
C VAL A 73 5.09 12.13 13.18
N ASP A 74 4.28 13.07 13.66
CA ASP A 74 2.89 12.81 14.03
C ASP A 74 2.04 12.40 12.82
N ALA A 75 2.21 13.06 11.68
CA ALA A 75 1.54 12.69 10.44
C ALA A 75 1.87 11.25 10.04
N LEU A 76 3.13 10.84 10.20
CA LEU A 76 3.57 9.47 9.94
C LEU A 76 2.99 8.49 10.98
N MET A 77 3.09 8.78 12.28
CA MET A 77 2.53 7.95 13.36
C MET A 77 1.03 7.67 13.19
N HIS A 78 0.32 8.63 12.60
CA HIS A 78 -1.12 8.59 12.41
C HIS A 78 -1.54 8.24 10.97
N SER A 79 -0.60 7.84 10.08
CA SER A 79 -0.91 7.50 8.70
C SER A 79 -1.74 6.23 8.54
N GLY A 80 -1.65 5.31 9.51
CA GLY A 80 -2.21 3.95 9.41
C GLY A 80 -1.16 2.86 9.16
N SER A 81 0.09 3.26 8.87
CA SER A 81 1.18 2.36 8.46
C SER A 81 2.18 2.05 9.59
N ILE A 82 2.17 2.82 10.67
CA ILE A 82 3.08 2.64 11.81
C ILE A 82 2.47 1.72 12.84
N ILE A 83 3.28 0.80 13.36
CA ILE A 83 2.86 -0.16 14.37
C ILE A 83 3.90 -0.27 15.49
N TYR A 84 3.44 -0.69 16.67
CA TYR A 84 4.26 -0.86 17.87
C TYR A 84 3.94 -2.17 18.59
N GLY A 85 4.92 -2.69 19.33
CA GLY A 85 4.76 -3.92 20.11
C GLY A 85 4.46 -5.16 19.27
N ASP A 86 4.55 -5.06 17.94
CA ASP A 86 4.46 -6.18 17.02
C ASP A 86 5.78 -7.01 17.04
N PRO A 87 5.77 -8.23 16.49
CA PRO A 87 6.94 -9.10 16.51
C PRO A 87 8.20 -8.50 15.86
N ILE A 88 8.06 -7.65 14.84
CA ILE A 88 9.18 -6.97 14.19
C ILE A 88 9.75 -5.90 15.12
N THR A 89 8.91 -5.02 15.66
CA THR A 89 9.32 -3.99 16.62
C THR A 89 10.05 -4.59 17.82
N GLU A 90 9.52 -5.67 18.40
CA GLU A 90 10.14 -6.35 19.55
C GLU A 90 11.49 -6.99 19.18
N TYR A 91 11.61 -7.54 17.96
CA TYR A 91 12.87 -8.09 17.46
C TYR A 91 13.92 -7.02 17.20
N VAL A 92 13.55 -5.93 16.52
CA VAL A 92 14.41 -4.76 16.26
C VAL A 92 14.92 -4.19 17.58
N ARG A 93 14.04 -3.99 18.56
CA ARG A 93 14.42 -3.51 19.90
C ARG A 93 15.44 -4.43 20.59
N ASP A 94 15.26 -5.75 20.48
CA ASP A 94 16.20 -6.71 21.05
C ASP A 94 17.56 -6.72 20.34
N VAL A 95 17.60 -6.52 19.02
CA VAL A 95 18.86 -6.36 18.26
C VAL A 95 19.54 -5.04 18.63
N ALA A 96 18.80 -3.93 18.69
CA ALA A 96 19.33 -2.64 19.11
C ALA A 96 19.93 -2.70 20.53
N LYS A 97 19.28 -3.43 21.44
CA LYS A 97 19.80 -3.68 22.80
C LYS A 97 21.15 -4.42 22.80
N LYS A 98 21.41 -5.27 21.81
CA LYS A 98 22.71 -5.93 21.61
C LYS A 98 23.75 -4.98 21.04
N VAL A 99 23.38 -4.20 20.03
CA VAL A 99 24.22 -3.16 19.43
C VAL A 99 24.70 -2.17 20.51
N MET A 100 23.79 -1.71 21.37
CA MET A 100 24.02 -0.68 22.38
C MET A 100 24.51 -1.24 23.73
N VAL A 101 25.22 -2.37 23.74
CA VAL A 101 25.64 -3.05 24.99
C VAL A 101 26.44 -2.14 25.95
N LYS A 102 27.21 -1.19 25.40
CA LYS A 102 28.00 -0.19 26.15
C LYS A 102 27.20 1.07 26.51
N GLU A 103 26.06 1.30 25.86
CA GLU A 103 25.33 2.57 25.86
C GLU A 103 23.91 2.42 26.41
N LYS A 104 23.81 1.78 27.58
CA LYS A 104 22.52 1.50 28.23
C LYS A 104 21.68 2.74 28.55
N LYS A 105 22.29 3.93 28.64
CA LYS A 105 21.56 5.18 28.86
C LYS A 105 20.85 5.59 27.57
N LEU A 106 21.60 5.66 26.47
CA LEU A 106 21.08 5.98 25.14
C LEU A 106 19.95 5.01 24.73
N PHE A 107 20.09 3.71 25.02
CA PHE A 107 19.04 2.74 24.72
C PHE A 107 17.69 3.04 25.41
N ARG A 108 17.69 3.73 26.57
CA ARG A 108 16.44 4.13 27.24
C ARG A 108 15.83 5.42 26.68
N GLU A 109 16.62 6.18 25.92
CA GLU A 109 16.17 7.41 25.25
C GLU A 109 15.53 7.05 23.89
N LEU A 110 15.96 5.95 23.28
CA LEU A 110 15.45 5.47 21.99
C LEU A 110 14.16 4.64 22.08
N ARG A 111 13.29 4.83 21.10
CA ARG A 111 12.04 4.10 20.87
C ARG A 111 12.04 3.54 19.46
N PHE A 112 11.51 2.35 19.25
CA PHE A 112 11.58 1.64 17.97
C PHE A 112 10.18 1.33 17.49
N TYR A 113 9.91 1.60 16.21
CA TYR A 113 8.62 1.31 15.59
C TYR A 113 8.80 0.73 14.18
N THR A 114 7.85 -0.12 13.78
CA THR A 114 7.85 -0.71 12.45
C THR A 114 6.96 0.11 11.52
N ILE A 115 7.42 0.35 10.29
CA ILE A 115 6.63 0.93 9.21
C ILE A 115 6.24 -0.17 8.24
N LYS A 116 4.95 -0.34 7.98
CA LYS A 116 4.44 -1.16 6.88
C LYS A 116 4.71 -0.44 5.57
N SER A 117 5.83 -0.76 4.92
CA SER A 117 6.25 -0.17 3.64
C SER A 117 7.19 -1.12 2.91
N ASN A 118 7.08 -1.19 1.59
CA ASN A 118 7.98 -1.98 0.74
C ASN A 118 9.31 -1.28 0.44
N ALA A 119 9.43 0.01 0.78
CA ALA A 119 10.70 0.72 0.73
C ALA A 119 11.71 0.03 1.66
N THR A 120 12.93 -0.20 1.19
CA THR A 120 14.01 -0.75 2.02
C THR A 120 14.70 0.38 2.76
N ASN A 121 14.24 0.66 3.99
CA ASN A 121 14.72 1.82 4.72
C ASN A 121 14.67 1.63 6.25
N ALA A 122 15.50 2.40 6.96
CA ALA A 122 15.42 2.64 8.38
C ALA A 122 15.95 4.05 8.64
N PHE A 123 15.35 4.80 9.56
CA PHE A 123 15.80 6.15 9.88
C PHE A 123 15.53 6.52 11.33
N SER A 124 16.30 7.45 11.87
CA SER A 124 16.12 8.01 13.21
C SER A 124 15.60 9.44 13.18
N THR A 125 14.82 9.82 14.19
CA THR A 125 14.32 11.20 14.40
C THR A 125 15.07 11.90 15.52
N ASP A 126 14.99 13.23 15.56
CA ASP A 126 15.55 14.07 16.65
C ASP A 126 14.95 13.74 18.02
N GLN A 127 13.74 13.17 18.05
CA GLN A 127 13.02 12.79 19.27
C GLN A 127 13.48 11.45 19.86
N GLY A 128 14.41 10.76 19.20
CA GLY A 128 14.88 9.43 19.60
C GLY A 128 13.94 8.31 19.17
N ILE A 129 13.25 8.48 18.04
CA ILE A 129 12.45 7.40 17.44
C ILE A 129 13.26 6.81 16.29
N VAL A 130 13.37 5.49 16.24
CA VAL A 130 14.00 4.74 15.15
C VAL A 130 12.91 3.94 14.45
N PHE A 131 12.70 4.26 13.18
CA PHE A 131 11.77 3.54 12.32
C PHE A 131 12.50 2.50 11.48
N VAL A 132 11.87 1.35 11.29
CA VAL A 132 12.36 0.30 10.41
C VAL A 132 11.23 -0.20 9.54
N THR A 133 11.44 -0.31 8.22
CA THR A 133 10.40 -0.75 7.31
C THR A 133 10.33 -2.27 7.20
N THR A 134 9.14 -2.80 6.87
CA THR A 134 8.97 -4.20 6.46
C THR A 134 9.81 -4.54 5.22
N GLY A 135 9.98 -3.59 4.29
CA GLY A 135 10.83 -3.75 3.11
C GLY A 135 12.29 -4.07 3.45
N LEU A 136 12.88 -3.38 4.43
CA LEU A 136 14.25 -3.70 4.85
C LEU A 136 14.35 -5.12 5.42
N LEU A 137 13.40 -5.50 6.28
CA LEU A 137 13.41 -6.82 6.92
C LEU A 137 13.17 -7.95 5.92
N SER A 138 12.41 -7.71 4.85
CA SER A 138 12.11 -8.73 3.83
C SER A 138 13.34 -9.09 2.97
N GLN A 139 14.23 -8.11 2.75
CA GLN A 139 15.43 -8.18 1.92
C GLN A 139 16.66 -8.73 2.64
N ILE A 140 16.88 -8.35 3.90
CA ILE A 140 18.09 -8.79 4.62
C ILE A 140 18.13 -10.32 4.80
N THR A 141 19.35 -10.85 4.76
CA THR A 141 19.63 -12.29 4.86
C THR A 141 20.20 -12.70 6.21
N SER A 142 20.56 -11.75 7.07
CA SER A 142 21.07 -12.01 8.42
C SER A 142 20.66 -10.96 9.47
N GLU A 143 20.68 -11.36 10.75
CA GLU A 143 20.48 -10.43 11.89
C GLU A 143 21.65 -9.42 11.99
N ALA A 144 22.85 -9.84 11.60
CA ALA A 144 24.02 -8.99 11.52
C ALA A 144 23.82 -7.80 10.56
N GLN A 145 23.22 -8.00 9.39
CA GLN A 145 22.90 -6.90 8.47
C GLN A 145 21.95 -5.88 9.14
N LEU A 146 20.89 -6.35 9.80
CA LEU A 146 20.00 -5.48 10.58
C LEU A 146 20.77 -4.73 11.69
N ALA A 147 21.65 -5.42 12.40
CA ALA A 147 22.44 -4.82 13.46
C ALA A 147 23.38 -3.71 12.94
N TYR A 148 23.93 -3.87 11.74
CA TYR A 148 24.75 -2.83 11.09
C TYR A 148 23.89 -1.60 10.73
N VAL A 149 22.73 -1.81 10.09
CA VAL A 149 21.79 -0.72 9.77
C VAL A 149 21.34 0.02 11.03
N LEU A 150 20.93 -0.69 12.08
CA LEU A 150 20.54 -0.07 13.34
C LEU A 150 21.70 0.70 14.00
N ALA A 151 22.92 0.16 13.95
CA ALA A 151 24.09 0.87 14.47
C ALA A 151 24.36 2.17 13.70
N HIS A 152 24.16 2.17 12.38
CA HIS A 152 24.25 3.36 11.53
C HIS A 152 23.21 4.41 11.95
N GLU A 153 21.94 4.02 12.09
CA GLU A 153 20.87 4.94 12.52
C GLU A 153 21.07 5.49 13.93
N ILE A 154 21.53 4.66 14.86
CA ILE A 154 21.85 5.10 16.22
C ILE A 154 23.01 6.12 16.20
N ALA A 155 23.96 5.99 15.28
CA ALA A 155 25.04 6.96 15.11
C ALA A 155 24.51 8.30 14.61
N HIS A 156 23.56 8.31 13.65
CA HIS A 156 22.89 9.54 13.21
C HIS A 156 22.20 10.29 14.34
N TYR A 157 21.47 9.57 15.20
CA TYR A 157 20.85 10.16 16.39
C TYR A 157 21.90 10.71 17.37
N THR A 158 22.94 9.93 17.66
CA THR A 158 23.97 10.29 18.66
C THR A 158 24.80 11.52 18.24
N GLN A 159 25.00 11.72 16.93
CA GLN A 159 25.70 12.89 16.39
C GLN A 159 24.77 14.04 16.01
N GLU A 160 23.47 13.95 16.32
CA GLU A 160 22.50 15.01 16.03
C GLU A 160 22.41 15.37 14.53
N HIS A 161 22.70 14.42 13.62
CA HIS A 161 22.77 14.67 12.17
C HIS A 161 21.42 15.15 11.58
N VAL A 162 20.28 14.78 12.18
CA VAL A 162 18.94 15.22 11.77
C VAL A 162 18.77 16.75 11.92
N LEU A 163 19.31 17.32 13.00
CA LEU A 163 19.28 18.77 13.26
C LEU A 163 20.09 19.53 12.19
N GLU A 164 21.24 18.98 11.80
CA GLU A 164 22.10 19.57 10.77
C GLU A 164 21.44 19.53 9.38
N SER A 165 20.83 18.39 9.01
CA SER A 165 20.11 18.23 7.73
C SER A 165 18.99 19.25 7.53
N TYR A 166 18.27 19.62 8.59
CA TYR A 166 17.19 20.62 8.48
C TYR A 166 17.68 22.01 8.07
N SER A 167 18.90 22.39 8.49
CA SER A 167 19.49 23.67 8.10
C SER A 167 19.67 23.80 6.57
N PHE A 168 19.80 22.66 5.89
CA PHE A 168 19.96 22.55 4.43
C PHE A 168 18.61 22.49 3.68
N GLN A 169 17.56 21.89 4.27
CA GLN A 169 16.27 21.58 3.62
C GLN A 169 15.27 22.76 3.51
N ARG A 170 15.72 24.02 3.52
CA ARG A 170 14.85 25.21 3.64
C ARG A 170 13.78 25.41 2.53
N GLU A 171 13.69 24.51 1.54
CA GLU A 171 12.88 24.68 0.33
C GLU A 171 11.79 23.61 0.03
N ASN A 172 11.75 22.42 0.64
CA ASN A 172 10.77 21.37 0.29
C ASN A 172 9.74 21.05 1.40
N ARG A 173 8.50 20.71 1.00
CA ARG A 173 7.28 20.75 1.84
C ARG A 173 6.50 19.43 1.89
N SER A 174 7.09 18.28 1.58
CA SER A 174 6.39 16.98 1.64
C SER A 174 6.84 16.18 2.88
N ALA A 175 5.98 15.32 3.40
CA ALA A 175 6.33 14.37 4.45
C ALA A 175 6.47 12.99 3.82
N SER A 176 7.64 12.70 3.21
CA SER A 176 7.96 11.35 2.72
C SER A 176 9.06 10.72 3.57
N ILE A 177 9.02 9.40 3.71
CA ILE A 177 10.07 8.60 4.38
C ILE A 177 11.44 8.94 3.80
N GLU A 178 11.54 9.05 2.48
CA GLU A 178 12.76 9.41 1.77
C GLU A 178 13.33 10.78 2.23
N GLN A 179 12.47 11.77 2.46
CA GLN A 179 12.92 13.10 2.92
C GLN A 179 13.43 13.10 4.36
N MET A 180 12.95 12.17 5.20
CA MET A 180 13.42 12.02 6.58
C MET A 180 14.79 11.35 6.67
N SER A 181 15.24 10.68 5.61
CA SER A 181 16.51 9.95 5.56
C SER A 181 17.67 10.77 4.99
N ILE A 182 17.46 12.02 4.57
CA ILE A 182 18.47 12.79 3.83
C ILE A 182 19.55 13.37 4.77
N HIS A 183 20.79 12.94 4.59
CA HIS A 183 21.97 13.44 5.31
C HIS A 183 23.06 13.96 4.37
N SER A 184 24.04 14.68 4.94
CA SER A 184 25.23 15.12 4.19
C SER A 184 26.17 13.93 3.94
N LYS A 185 26.99 13.99 2.89
CA LYS A 185 27.99 12.95 2.59
C LYS A 185 28.97 12.71 3.73
N ASP A 186 29.35 13.76 4.45
CA ASP A 186 30.26 13.65 5.58
C ASP A 186 29.57 12.97 6.77
N ASN A 187 28.28 13.26 7.00
CA ASN A 187 27.47 12.68 8.06
C ASN A 187 27.26 11.17 7.83
N GLU A 188 27.04 10.75 6.58
CA GLU A 188 26.92 9.35 6.18
C GLU A 188 28.20 8.56 6.48
N LEU A 189 29.37 9.10 6.11
CA LEU A 189 30.66 8.46 6.37
C LEU A 189 31.00 8.42 7.86
N GLU A 190 30.63 9.46 8.62
CA GLU A 190 30.78 9.49 10.07
C GLU A 190 29.87 8.46 10.76
N ALA A 191 28.60 8.38 10.35
CA ALA A 191 27.65 7.39 10.86
C ALA A 191 28.08 5.96 10.53
N ASP A 192 28.60 5.71 9.33
CA ASP A 192 29.21 4.44 8.93
C ASP A 192 30.36 4.03 9.88
N ARG A 193 31.27 4.97 10.19
CA ARG A 193 32.40 4.72 11.10
C ARG A 193 31.96 4.44 12.53
N LEU A 194 31.09 5.28 13.09
CA LEU A 194 30.61 5.13 14.47
C LEU A 194 29.70 3.90 14.62
N GLY A 195 28.85 3.64 13.63
CA GLY A 195 28.03 2.44 13.53
C GLY A 195 28.89 1.17 13.52
N LEU A 196 29.99 1.17 12.77
CA LEU A 196 30.94 0.06 12.75
C LEU A 196 31.55 -0.23 14.13
N GLU A 197 31.88 0.81 14.91
CA GLU A 197 32.42 0.64 16.26
C GLU A 197 31.40 -0.01 17.22
N MET A 198 30.14 0.42 17.16
CA MET A 198 29.04 -0.19 17.92
C MET A 198 28.78 -1.63 17.50
N TYR A 199 28.70 -1.87 16.19
CA TYR A 199 28.50 -3.18 15.58
C TYR A 199 29.60 -4.19 15.97
N ALA A 200 30.86 -3.79 15.86
CA ALA A 200 32.00 -4.61 16.26
C ALA A 200 32.01 -4.87 17.78
N ALA A 201 31.66 -3.86 18.59
CA ALA A 201 31.57 -4.00 20.04
C ALA A 201 30.45 -4.96 20.49
N ALA A 202 29.37 -5.04 19.72
CA ALA A 202 28.27 -5.99 19.94
C ALA A 202 28.62 -7.44 19.57
N GLY A 203 29.73 -7.65 18.84
CA GLY A 203 30.28 -8.96 18.54
C GLY A 203 29.74 -9.60 17.27
N TYR A 204 29.24 -8.80 16.32
CA TYR A 204 28.80 -9.31 15.02
C TYR A 204 29.96 -9.51 14.03
N SER A 205 29.72 -10.34 13.01
CA SER A 205 30.67 -10.74 11.98
C SER A 205 30.98 -9.62 10.98
N LYS A 206 32.25 -9.38 10.64
CA LYS A 206 32.59 -8.39 9.58
C LYS A 206 32.13 -8.81 8.18
N GLU A 207 31.92 -10.10 7.98
CA GLU A 207 31.57 -10.73 6.71
C GLU A 207 30.21 -10.25 6.19
N GLU A 208 29.35 -9.70 7.06
CA GLU A 208 27.99 -9.26 6.74
C GLU A 208 27.91 -7.75 6.43
N ILE A 209 28.99 -6.98 6.64
CA ILE A 209 28.99 -5.52 6.43
C ILE A 209 28.88 -5.18 4.96
N LEU A 210 29.77 -5.71 4.10
CA LEU A 210 29.73 -5.42 2.67
C LEU A 210 28.45 -5.95 1.99
N PRO A 211 27.96 -7.17 2.31
CA PRO A 211 26.64 -7.64 1.85
C PRO A 211 25.47 -6.73 2.25
N THR A 212 25.56 -5.99 3.36
CA THR A 212 24.50 -5.03 3.73
C THR A 212 24.35 -3.94 2.66
N PHE A 213 25.46 -3.48 2.08
CA PHE A 213 25.41 -2.51 0.98
C PHE A 213 24.92 -3.11 -0.33
N ASP A 214 25.12 -4.42 -0.56
CA ASP A 214 24.54 -5.11 -1.71
C ASP A 214 23.02 -5.20 -1.56
N VAL A 215 22.50 -5.48 -0.36
CA VAL A 215 21.06 -5.41 -0.07
C VAL A 215 20.48 -4.05 -0.43
N LEU A 216 21.15 -2.96 -0.05
CA LEU A 216 20.70 -1.60 -0.42
C LEU A 216 20.72 -1.38 -1.93
N LEU A 217 21.78 -1.83 -2.61
CA LEU A 217 21.94 -1.68 -4.06
C LEU A 217 20.83 -2.38 -4.86
N TYR A 218 20.44 -3.58 -4.45
CA TYR A 218 19.45 -4.42 -5.15
C TYR A 218 18.05 -4.33 -4.56
N SER A 219 17.81 -3.47 -3.57
CA SER A 219 16.56 -3.43 -2.82
C SER A 219 15.31 -3.04 -3.62
N TYR A 220 15.49 -2.51 -4.84
CA TYR A 220 14.41 -2.22 -5.78
C TYR A 220 13.86 -3.48 -6.46
N LEU A 221 14.61 -4.59 -6.43
CA LEU A 221 14.15 -5.90 -6.87
C LEU A 221 13.45 -6.64 -5.72
N PRO A 222 12.61 -7.64 -6.02
CA PRO A 222 12.00 -8.46 -4.99
C PRO A 222 13.02 -9.22 -4.13
N PHE A 223 12.55 -9.77 -3.01
CA PHE A 223 13.41 -10.40 -2.00
C PHE A 223 14.04 -11.75 -2.41
N ASP A 224 13.80 -12.21 -3.65
CA ASP A 224 14.43 -13.39 -4.24
C ASP A 224 14.37 -13.35 -5.79
N GLU A 225 15.30 -14.06 -6.43
CA GLU A 225 15.50 -14.05 -7.89
C GLU A 225 15.35 -15.46 -8.47
N VAL A 226 14.10 -15.90 -8.62
CA VAL A 226 13.74 -17.25 -9.10
C VAL A 226 12.84 -17.12 -10.31
N ARG A 227 13.25 -17.70 -11.45
CA ARG A 227 12.42 -17.71 -12.66
C ARG A 227 11.11 -18.47 -12.42
N VAL A 228 9.99 -17.84 -12.75
CA VAL A 228 8.66 -18.47 -12.73
C VAL A 228 8.59 -19.55 -13.82
N PRO A 229 8.25 -20.81 -13.49
CA PRO A 229 8.01 -21.85 -14.49
C PRO A 229 6.85 -21.50 -15.42
N ASN A 230 6.91 -21.88 -16.70
CA ASN A 230 5.87 -21.59 -17.69
C ASN A 230 4.53 -22.29 -17.34
N GLU A 231 4.59 -23.34 -16.53
CA GLU A 231 3.45 -24.10 -16.05
C GLU A 231 2.81 -23.51 -14.79
N TYR A 232 3.43 -22.52 -14.16
CA TYR A 232 2.97 -22.00 -12.85
C TYR A 232 1.54 -21.47 -12.88
N PHE A 233 1.14 -20.83 -13.98
CA PHE A 233 -0.24 -20.34 -14.14
C PHE A 233 -1.20 -21.38 -14.73
N GLN A 234 -0.76 -22.64 -14.90
CA GLN A 234 -1.54 -23.77 -15.41
C GLN A 234 -2.14 -24.59 -14.26
N ASP A 235 -3.01 -23.94 -13.49
CA ASP A 235 -3.51 -24.44 -12.20
C ASP A 235 -4.45 -25.66 -12.27
N PHE A 236 -4.85 -26.08 -13.48
CA PHE A 236 -5.77 -27.18 -13.74
C PHE A 236 -5.26 -28.05 -14.89
N ASP A 237 -5.42 -29.38 -14.78
CA ASP A 237 -5.04 -30.37 -15.80
C ASP A 237 -5.67 -30.12 -17.19
N SER A 238 -6.72 -29.30 -17.26
CA SER A 238 -7.40 -28.92 -18.50
C SER A 238 -7.04 -27.53 -19.04
N LEU A 239 -6.20 -26.76 -18.33
CA LEU A 239 -5.81 -25.41 -18.70
C LEU A 239 -4.56 -25.43 -19.59
N PHE A 240 -4.66 -24.81 -20.75
CA PHE A 240 -3.52 -24.64 -21.66
C PHE A 240 -3.15 -23.17 -21.74
N VAL A 241 -1.91 -22.83 -21.39
CA VAL A 241 -1.34 -21.50 -21.54
C VAL A 241 -0.18 -21.59 -22.53
N PRO A 242 -0.22 -20.88 -23.68
CA PRO A 242 0.82 -20.97 -24.68
C PRO A 242 2.19 -20.47 -24.17
N SER A 243 3.26 -21.17 -24.57
CA SER A 243 4.63 -20.81 -24.15
C SER A 243 5.12 -19.48 -24.70
N PHE A 244 4.53 -18.94 -25.77
CA PHE A 244 4.93 -17.66 -26.37
C PHE A 244 4.59 -16.45 -25.50
N LEU A 245 3.74 -16.62 -24.47
CA LEU A 245 3.42 -15.59 -23.49
C LEU A 245 4.53 -15.43 -22.43
N PHE A 246 5.52 -16.32 -22.44
CA PHE A 246 6.65 -16.27 -21.52
C PHE A 246 7.91 -15.84 -22.27
N PRO A 247 8.82 -15.09 -21.61
CA PRO A 247 10.05 -14.67 -22.24
C PRO A 247 10.99 -15.86 -22.50
N ASP A 248 11.63 -15.87 -23.67
CA ASP A 248 12.62 -16.89 -24.04
C ASP A 248 13.91 -16.76 -23.21
N GLU A 249 14.35 -15.52 -22.97
CA GLU A 249 15.57 -15.16 -22.26
C GLU A 249 15.27 -14.46 -20.93
N ALA A 250 16.18 -14.56 -19.96
CA ALA A 250 16.06 -13.84 -18.70
C ALA A 250 16.36 -12.35 -18.91
N TYR A 251 15.67 -11.48 -18.16
CA TYR A 251 15.96 -10.06 -18.13
C TYR A 251 17.21 -9.82 -17.29
N GLU A 252 18.14 -9.00 -17.81
CA GLU A 252 19.35 -8.61 -17.09
C GLU A 252 19.02 -7.64 -15.94
N ILE A 253 19.90 -7.55 -14.95
CA ILE A 253 19.79 -6.62 -13.82
C ILE A 253 20.85 -5.53 -14.02
N ASP A 254 20.42 -4.29 -14.17
CA ASP A 254 21.26 -3.15 -14.55
C ASP A 254 21.66 -2.29 -13.32
N ALA A 255 22.06 -2.94 -12.22
CA ALA A 255 22.45 -2.23 -11.00
C ALA A 255 23.84 -1.56 -11.12
N VAL A 256 23.89 -0.24 -10.92
CA VAL A 256 25.12 0.57 -11.00
C VAL A 256 25.58 0.99 -9.61
N ASP A 257 26.76 0.56 -9.17
CA ASP A 257 27.31 0.87 -7.85
C ASP A 257 28.11 2.20 -7.79
N ASP A 258 28.59 2.67 -8.95
CA ASP A 258 29.46 3.85 -9.13
C ASP A 258 28.76 4.94 -9.96
N GLU A 259 27.62 5.43 -9.47
CA GLU A 259 26.90 6.54 -10.09
C GLU A 259 27.58 7.90 -9.82
N ASP A 260 27.45 8.86 -10.75
CA ASP A 260 27.92 10.23 -10.55
C ASP A 260 27.03 10.93 -9.51
N ASP A 261 27.53 10.96 -8.27
CA ASP A 261 26.85 11.52 -7.12
C ASP A 261 27.19 13.00 -6.87
N SER A 262 27.82 13.69 -7.82
CA SER A 262 28.29 15.09 -7.64
C SER A 262 27.20 16.10 -7.31
N ARG A 263 25.93 15.75 -7.58
CA ARG A 263 24.73 16.52 -7.22
C ARG A 263 23.84 15.86 -6.17
N SER A 264 24.25 14.71 -5.63
CA SER A 264 23.50 13.97 -4.60
C SER A 264 23.96 14.40 -3.20
N SER A 265 23.02 14.45 -2.26
CA SER A 265 23.30 14.58 -0.81
C SER A 265 23.86 13.29 -0.21
N HIS A 266 23.55 12.13 -0.82
CA HIS A 266 24.07 10.82 -0.42
C HIS A 266 25.31 10.44 -1.24
N PRO A 267 26.37 9.88 -0.61
CA PRO A 267 27.47 9.29 -1.35
C PRO A 267 27.00 8.03 -2.08
N ASN A 268 27.54 7.76 -3.27
CA ASN A 268 27.25 6.51 -3.96
C ASN A 268 27.72 5.28 -3.14
N ILE A 269 27.10 4.12 -3.40
CA ILE A 269 27.32 2.89 -2.63
C ILE A 269 28.79 2.46 -2.68
N LYS A 270 29.46 2.62 -3.83
CA LYS A 270 30.89 2.34 -3.97
C LYS A 270 31.76 3.19 -3.04
N THR A 271 31.48 4.49 -2.94
CA THR A 271 32.22 5.42 -2.07
C THR A 271 32.08 5.01 -0.61
N ARG A 272 30.86 4.65 -0.17
CA ARG A 272 30.62 4.13 1.19
C ARG A 272 31.36 2.80 1.42
N LYS A 273 31.28 1.85 0.48
CA LYS A 273 32.02 0.57 0.52
C LYS A 273 33.53 0.77 0.62
N ASP A 274 34.10 1.73 -0.10
CA ASP A 274 35.54 1.99 -0.08
C ASP A 274 35.99 2.73 1.19
N GLY A 275 35.13 3.58 1.75
CA GLY A 275 35.32 4.19 3.08
C GLY A 275 35.35 3.13 4.18
N ILE A 276 34.30 2.32 4.27
CA ILE A 276 34.12 1.35 5.37
C ILE A 276 35.19 0.25 5.35
N LYS A 277 35.70 -0.18 4.19
CA LYS A 277 36.78 -1.17 4.08
C LYS A 277 38.02 -0.77 4.90
N LYS A 278 38.38 0.52 4.88
CA LYS A 278 39.54 1.04 5.64
C LYS A 278 39.30 0.95 7.15
N GLU A 279 38.08 1.27 7.58
CA GLU A 279 37.69 1.21 8.99
C GLU A 279 37.59 -0.25 9.51
N ILE A 280 37.12 -1.18 8.67
CA ILE A 280 37.08 -2.62 9.00
C ILE A 280 38.48 -3.17 9.28
N GLU A 281 39.49 -2.76 8.51
CA GLU A 281 40.89 -3.16 8.70
C GLU A 281 41.51 -2.59 9.99
N ALA A 282 41.02 -1.44 10.47
CA ALA A 282 41.50 -0.82 11.70
C ALA A 282 41.08 -1.59 12.95
N ILE A 283 39.94 -2.30 12.92
CA ILE A 283 39.41 -3.06 14.04
C ILE A 283 40.13 -4.41 14.17
N LYS A 284 40.85 -4.58 15.28
CA LYS A 284 41.54 -5.82 15.63
C LYS A 284 40.67 -6.63 16.59
N ASN A 285 40.34 -7.87 16.22
CA ASN A 285 39.51 -8.85 16.97
C ASN A 285 38.01 -8.85 16.68
N TRP A 286 37.65 -9.12 15.43
CA TRP A 286 36.29 -9.45 15.04
C TRP A 286 35.78 -10.74 15.68
N LYS A 287 34.48 -10.75 15.95
CA LYS A 287 33.72 -11.96 16.30
C LYS A 287 33.05 -12.49 15.04
N THR A 288 32.40 -13.65 15.14
CA THR A 288 31.80 -14.37 14.01
C THR A 288 30.30 -14.59 14.17
N GLU A 289 29.66 -13.88 15.10
CA GLU A 289 28.23 -14.06 15.35
C GLU A 289 27.44 -13.38 14.24
N VAL A 290 26.52 -14.15 13.64
CA VAL A 290 25.62 -13.66 12.59
C VAL A 290 24.17 -13.58 13.09
N PHE A 291 23.80 -14.42 14.07
CA PHE A 291 22.45 -14.50 14.65
C PHE A 291 22.53 -14.60 16.17
N THR A 292 22.62 -13.48 16.89
CA THR A 292 22.78 -13.48 18.35
C THR A 292 21.47 -13.78 19.09
N LEU A 293 20.32 -13.51 18.46
CA LEU A 293 18.98 -13.83 18.97
C LEU A 293 18.43 -15.15 18.40
N GLY A 294 19.18 -15.77 17.49
CA GLY A 294 18.90 -17.09 16.92
C GLY A 294 18.27 -17.03 15.53
N ARG A 295 18.80 -17.86 14.63
CA ARG A 295 18.34 -17.96 13.23
C ARG A 295 16.83 -18.23 13.08
N PRO A 296 16.17 -19.08 13.90
CA PRO A 296 14.72 -19.30 13.77
C PRO A 296 13.89 -18.03 13.97
N ARG A 297 14.21 -17.22 15.00
CA ARG A 297 13.50 -15.96 15.29
C ARG A 297 13.71 -14.94 14.17
N PHE A 298 14.94 -14.84 13.65
CA PHE A 298 15.21 -14.01 12.48
C PHE A 298 14.38 -14.44 11.26
N LYS A 299 14.35 -15.74 10.95
CA LYS A 299 13.59 -16.27 9.81
C LYS A 299 12.09 -15.99 9.96
N GLU A 300 11.54 -16.17 11.15
CA GLU A 300 10.14 -15.84 11.44
C GLU A 300 9.85 -14.36 11.15
N VAL A 301 10.63 -13.44 11.74
CA VAL A 301 10.47 -11.99 11.55
C VAL A 301 10.64 -11.56 10.09
N ARG A 302 11.61 -12.15 9.38
CA ARG A 302 11.79 -11.91 7.94
C ARG A 302 10.60 -12.39 7.13
N ASN A 303 10.03 -13.54 7.47
CA ASN A 303 8.88 -14.07 6.76
C ASN A 303 7.61 -13.24 7.02
N ILE A 304 7.42 -12.73 8.24
CA ILE A 304 6.37 -11.72 8.51
C ILE A 304 6.51 -10.56 7.53
N ALA A 305 7.71 -9.99 7.45
CA ALA A 305 7.99 -8.86 6.57
C ALA A 305 7.72 -9.18 5.08
N ARG A 306 8.04 -10.40 4.62
CA ARG A 306 7.74 -10.85 3.25
C ARG A 306 6.24 -11.05 2.99
N PHE A 307 5.48 -11.50 3.99
CA PHE A 307 4.02 -11.56 3.89
C PHE A 307 3.39 -10.16 3.87
N GLU A 308 3.92 -9.21 4.65
CA GLU A 308 3.52 -7.80 4.56
C GLU A 308 3.85 -7.20 3.18
N VAL A 309 4.97 -7.57 2.54
CA VAL A 309 5.29 -7.14 1.18
C VAL A 309 4.20 -7.51 0.19
N VAL A 310 3.68 -8.75 0.26
CA VAL A 310 2.55 -9.19 -0.57
C VAL A 310 1.33 -8.31 -0.33
N ARG A 311 0.91 -8.14 0.95
CA ARG A 311 -0.24 -7.31 1.29
C ARG A 311 -0.08 -5.88 0.74
N ILE A 312 1.08 -5.27 0.96
CA ILE A 312 1.36 -3.89 0.53
C ILE A 312 1.32 -3.78 -0.99
N ASN A 313 1.88 -4.75 -1.73
CA ASN A 313 1.79 -4.75 -3.19
C ASN A 313 0.34 -4.81 -3.68
N VAL A 314 -0.51 -5.66 -3.08
CA VAL A 314 -1.94 -5.69 -3.44
C VAL A 314 -2.63 -4.36 -3.10
N HIS A 315 -2.30 -3.75 -1.96
CA HIS A 315 -2.87 -2.48 -1.51
C HIS A 315 -2.51 -1.30 -2.43
N GLU A 316 -1.26 -1.25 -2.89
CA GLU A 316 -0.75 -0.22 -3.81
C GLU A 316 -1.02 -0.53 -5.29
N ALA A 317 -1.78 -1.59 -5.59
CA ALA A 317 -2.08 -2.07 -6.95
C ALA A 317 -0.85 -2.54 -7.76
N GLU A 318 0.26 -2.87 -7.10
CA GLU A 318 1.43 -3.54 -7.68
C GLU A 318 1.16 -5.06 -7.83
N TYR A 319 0.11 -5.41 -8.55
CA TYR A 319 -0.41 -6.78 -8.60
C TYR A 319 0.56 -7.78 -9.24
N ALA A 320 1.35 -7.35 -10.23
CA ALA A 320 2.33 -8.22 -10.87
C ALA A 320 3.47 -8.61 -9.90
N ASP A 321 3.96 -7.65 -9.11
CA ASP A 321 4.93 -7.91 -8.04
C ASP A 321 4.33 -8.70 -6.88
N ALA A 322 3.04 -8.49 -6.57
CA ALA A 322 2.32 -9.32 -5.61
C ALA A 322 2.29 -10.78 -6.06
N LEU A 323 1.91 -11.05 -7.32
CA LEU A 323 1.88 -12.41 -7.88
C LEU A 323 3.26 -13.07 -7.89
N TYR A 324 4.31 -12.33 -8.21
CA TYR A 324 5.68 -12.85 -8.15
C TYR A 324 6.11 -13.15 -6.70
N SER A 325 5.82 -12.25 -5.76
CA SER A 325 6.12 -12.45 -4.33
C SER A 325 5.34 -13.64 -3.74
N ILE A 326 4.10 -13.85 -4.18
CA ILE A 326 3.28 -15.01 -3.83
C ILE A 326 3.93 -16.29 -4.34
N PHE A 327 4.36 -16.33 -5.61
CA PHE A 327 5.09 -17.47 -6.18
C PHE A 327 6.31 -17.84 -5.33
N LEU A 328 7.12 -16.86 -4.93
CA LEU A 328 8.30 -17.09 -4.08
C LEU A 328 7.92 -17.69 -2.72
N LEU A 329 6.85 -17.21 -2.10
CA LEU A 329 6.43 -17.67 -0.77
C LEU A 329 5.70 -19.01 -0.80
N GLU A 330 5.00 -19.36 -1.88
CA GLU A 330 4.33 -20.65 -2.04
C GLU A 330 5.32 -21.83 -2.02
N ALA A 331 6.60 -21.60 -2.36
CA ALA A 331 7.65 -22.62 -2.23
C ALA A 331 7.86 -23.08 -0.77
N ASP A 332 7.73 -22.15 0.19
CA ASP A 332 7.88 -22.43 1.62
C ASP A 332 6.51 -22.61 2.34
N PHE A 333 5.45 -22.00 1.80
CA PHE A 333 4.10 -21.92 2.41
C PHE A 333 2.98 -22.28 1.42
N PRO A 334 2.98 -23.49 0.83
CA PRO A 334 2.02 -23.87 -0.22
C PRO A 334 0.56 -23.91 0.26
N GLU A 335 0.33 -24.13 1.55
CA GLU A 335 -1.00 -24.24 2.15
C GLU A 335 -1.51 -22.91 2.74
N SER A 336 -0.87 -21.78 2.39
CA SER A 336 -1.24 -20.49 2.97
C SER A 336 -2.50 -19.91 2.35
N MET A 337 -3.57 -19.87 3.15
CA MET A 337 -4.83 -19.23 2.78
C MET A 337 -4.66 -17.72 2.56
N PHE A 338 -3.76 -17.08 3.29
CA PHE A 338 -3.42 -15.67 3.05
C PHE A 338 -2.88 -15.48 1.62
N LEU A 339 -1.94 -16.31 1.19
CA LEU A 339 -1.39 -16.21 -0.17
C LEU A 339 -2.46 -16.50 -1.24
N GLN A 340 -3.37 -17.46 -0.99
CA GLN A 340 -4.48 -17.75 -1.91
C GLN A 340 -5.46 -16.57 -2.01
N ARG A 341 -5.83 -15.93 -0.89
CA ARG A 341 -6.68 -14.73 -0.87
C ARG A 341 -6.02 -13.58 -1.62
N MET A 342 -4.75 -13.27 -1.34
CA MET A 342 -4.00 -12.21 -2.02
C MET A 342 -3.82 -12.50 -3.52
N LYS A 343 -3.63 -13.76 -3.91
CA LYS A 343 -3.58 -14.19 -5.32
C LYS A 343 -4.92 -13.93 -6.02
N ALA A 344 -6.04 -14.31 -5.40
CA ALA A 344 -7.37 -14.03 -5.95
C ALA A 344 -7.62 -12.52 -6.08
N GLN A 345 -7.30 -11.74 -5.05
CA GLN A 345 -7.43 -10.28 -5.08
C GLN A 345 -6.54 -9.65 -6.16
N SER A 346 -5.31 -10.13 -6.35
CA SER A 346 -4.38 -9.61 -7.38
C SER A 346 -4.94 -9.80 -8.78
N TRP A 347 -5.47 -10.98 -9.10
CA TRP A 347 -6.11 -11.24 -10.39
C TRP A 347 -7.40 -10.44 -10.58
N GLN A 348 -8.19 -10.28 -9.51
CA GLN A 348 -9.39 -9.44 -9.55
C GLN A 348 -9.03 -7.96 -9.78
N GLY A 349 -7.97 -7.46 -9.15
CA GLY A 349 -7.47 -6.10 -9.36
C GLY A 349 -6.97 -5.87 -10.79
N ILE A 350 -6.16 -6.81 -11.33
CA ILE A 350 -5.70 -6.76 -12.73
C ILE A 350 -6.89 -6.72 -13.70
N LEU A 351 -7.94 -7.50 -13.45
CA LEU A 351 -9.16 -7.49 -14.26
C LEU A 351 -9.81 -6.10 -14.33
N GLN A 352 -9.93 -5.42 -13.19
CA GLN A 352 -10.52 -4.08 -13.13
C GLN A 352 -9.72 -3.06 -13.94
N TYR A 353 -8.41 -2.98 -13.67
CA TYR A 353 -7.51 -2.10 -14.42
C TYR A 353 -7.47 -2.43 -15.91
N ARG A 354 -7.64 -3.71 -16.25
CA ARG A 354 -7.70 -4.12 -17.64
C ARG A 354 -8.96 -3.60 -18.35
N LEU A 355 -10.11 -3.70 -17.70
CA LEU A 355 -11.39 -3.23 -18.22
C LEU A 355 -11.45 -1.70 -18.30
N ASP A 356 -10.79 -1.00 -17.39
CA ASP A 356 -10.66 0.46 -17.44
C ASP A 356 -9.69 0.95 -18.56
N ASN A 357 -8.86 0.06 -19.12
CA ASN A 357 -7.73 0.36 -20.03
C ASN A 357 -6.52 1.00 -19.35
N SER A 358 -6.40 0.87 -18.04
CA SER A 358 -5.32 1.43 -17.23
C SER A 358 -4.30 0.37 -16.80
N ILE A 359 -4.10 -0.67 -17.62
CA ILE A 359 -3.20 -1.80 -17.29
C ILE A 359 -1.74 -1.38 -17.03
N PHE A 360 -1.29 -0.28 -17.62
CA PHE A 360 0.06 0.24 -17.39
C PHE A 360 0.25 0.87 -16.00
N SER A 361 -0.83 1.01 -15.23
CA SER A 361 -0.78 1.45 -13.83
C SER A 361 -0.45 0.30 -12.87
N VAL A 362 -0.48 -0.96 -13.33
CA VAL A 362 -0.30 -2.16 -12.48
C VAL A 362 0.74 -3.14 -13.03
N VAL A 363 1.40 -2.77 -14.13
CA VAL A 363 2.48 -3.56 -14.74
C VAL A 363 3.54 -2.66 -15.33
N ASP A 364 4.81 -3.00 -15.08
CA ASP A 364 5.95 -2.23 -15.56
C ASP A 364 6.02 -2.04 -17.07
N ARG A 365 6.66 -0.96 -17.48
CA ARG A 365 6.98 -0.71 -18.89
C ARG A 365 8.11 -1.62 -19.34
N LYS A 366 8.20 -1.87 -20.65
CA LYS A 366 9.18 -2.80 -21.22
C LYS A 366 10.63 -2.38 -20.96
N SER A 367 10.87 -1.07 -20.83
CA SER A 367 12.17 -0.48 -20.49
C SER A 367 12.59 -0.69 -19.04
N ASP A 368 11.62 -1.01 -18.18
CA ASP A 368 11.79 -1.03 -16.73
C ASP A 368 11.82 -2.49 -16.23
N LEU A 369 11.75 -3.47 -17.13
CA LEU A 369 11.76 -4.90 -16.83
C LEU A 369 13.18 -5.38 -16.52
N GLU A 370 13.40 -5.79 -15.27
CA GLU A 370 14.67 -6.33 -14.79
C GLU A 370 14.45 -7.61 -13.97
N GLY A 371 15.46 -8.47 -13.95
CA GLY A 371 15.47 -9.66 -13.08
C GLY A 371 14.37 -10.69 -13.36
N ALA A 372 14.09 -11.53 -12.37
CA ALA A 372 13.15 -12.64 -12.50
C ALA A 372 11.67 -12.24 -12.37
N SER A 373 11.34 -11.15 -11.66
CA SER A 373 9.95 -10.66 -11.58
C SER A 373 9.39 -10.22 -12.92
N ALA A 374 10.27 -9.72 -13.81
CA ALA A 374 9.91 -9.35 -15.17
C ALA A 374 9.18 -10.47 -15.95
N ASN A 375 9.34 -11.75 -15.59
CA ASN A 375 8.59 -12.85 -16.18
C ASN A 375 7.07 -12.67 -16.01
N VAL A 376 6.61 -12.25 -14.82
CA VAL A 376 5.18 -12.06 -14.53
C VAL A 376 4.65 -10.82 -15.25
N HIS A 377 5.43 -9.73 -15.25
CA HIS A 377 5.07 -8.48 -15.92
C HIS A 377 4.99 -8.68 -17.45
N HIS A 378 5.93 -9.43 -18.02
CA HIS A 378 5.91 -9.83 -19.42
C HIS A 378 4.67 -10.68 -19.74
N PHE A 379 4.41 -11.71 -18.93
CA PHE A 379 3.27 -12.61 -19.09
C PHE A 379 1.93 -11.86 -19.17
N ILE A 380 1.71 -10.91 -18.26
CA ILE A 380 0.49 -10.08 -18.23
C ILE A 380 0.40 -9.19 -19.49
N LYS A 381 1.53 -8.65 -19.95
CA LYS A 381 1.56 -7.67 -21.05
C LYS A 381 1.47 -8.26 -22.45
N GLU A 382 1.97 -9.47 -22.65
CA GLU A 382 1.90 -10.14 -23.95
C GLU A 382 0.48 -10.64 -24.26
N MET A 383 -0.39 -10.78 -23.26
CA MET A 383 -1.79 -11.13 -23.46
C MET A 383 -2.59 -9.99 -24.13
N THR A 384 -3.46 -10.36 -25.07
CA THR A 384 -4.45 -9.46 -25.64
C THR A 384 -5.47 -9.02 -24.58
N LYS A 385 -6.40 -8.10 -24.94
CA LYS A 385 -7.44 -7.65 -24.01
C LYS A 385 -8.28 -8.82 -23.50
N THR A 386 -8.81 -9.61 -24.43
CA THR A 386 -9.70 -10.74 -24.14
C THR A 386 -8.95 -11.82 -23.38
N GLN A 387 -7.74 -12.19 -23.84
CA GLN A 387 -6.90 -13.18 -23.15
C GLN A 387 -6.67 -12.84 -21.68
N LEU A 388 -6.28 -11.61 -21.36
CA LEU A 388 -6.03 -11.24 -19.96
C LEU A 388 -7.32 -11.22 -19.14
N ILE A 389 -8.42 -10.69 -19.68
CA ILE A 389 -9.73 -10.69 -18.98
C ILE A 389 -10.12 -12.13 -18.62
N THR A 390 -10.11 -13.04 -19.60
CA THR A 390 -10.48 -14.45 -19.37
C THR A 390 -9.50 -15.14 -18.43
N MET A 391 -8.20 -14.84 -18.53
CA MET A 391 -7.19 -15.38 -17.62
C MET A 391 -7.46 -14.97 -16.17
N CYS A 392 -7.79 -13.69 -15.93
CA CYS A 392 -8.14 -13.21 -14.58
C CYS A 392 -9.39 -13.93 -14.04
N VAL A 393 -10.47 -14.00 -14.85
CA VAL A 393 -11.70 -14.73 -14.49
C VAL A 393 -11.37 -16.16 -14.10
N ARG A 394 -10.56 -16.84 -14.91
CA ARG A 394 -10.15 -18.22 -14.66
C ARG A 394 -9.38 -18.35 -13.35
N GLN A 395 -8.37 -17.52 -13.11
CA GLN A 395 -7.54 -17.62 -11.90
C GLN A 395 -8.35 -17.39 -10.61
N VAL A 396 -9.25 -16.39 -10.61
CA VAL A 396 -10.16 -16.14 -9.48
C VAL A 396 -11.11 -17.32 -9.28
N ALA A 397 -11.76 -17.79 -10.35
CA ALA A 397 -12.69 -18.91 -10.29
C ALA A 397 -12.02 -20.22 -9.83
N SER A 398 -10.78 -20.46 -10.26
CA SER A 398 -9.98 -21.61 -9.82
C SER A 398 -9.72 -21.58 -8.32
N THR A 399 -9.40 -20.39 -7.79
CA THR A 399 -9.19 -20.20 -6.36
C THR A 399 -10.48 -20.43 -5.56
N TYR A 400 -11.61 -19.90 -6.04
CA TYR A 400 -12.93 -20.15 -5.45
C TYR A 400 -13.32 -21.62 -5.45
N GLN A 401 -13.10 -22.34 -6.55
CA GLN A 401 -13.41 -23.78 -6.63
C GLN A 401 -12.56 -24.61 -5.65
N LYS A 402 -11.31 -24.20 -5.38
CA LYS A 402 -10.46 -24.82 -4.36
C LYS A 402 -10.94 -24.50 -2.94
N PHE A 403 -11.47 -23.30 -2.69
CA PHE A 403 -11.83 -22.80 -1.36
C PHE A 403 -13.21 -22.11 -1.30
N PRO A 404 -14.31 -22.82 -1.60
CA PRO A 404 -15.64 -22.19 -1.72
C PRO A 404 -16.26 -21.76 -0.39
N GLU A 405 -15.76 -22.27 0.74
CA GLU A 405 -16.25 -21.95 2.09
C GLU A 405 -15.53 -20.72 2.68
N ASP A 406 -14.48 -20.22 2.04
CA ASP A 406 -13.78 -19.02 2.50
C ASP A 406 -14.57 -17.77 2.10
N ALA A 407 -15.01 -17.01 3.10
CA ALA A 407 -15.89 -15.86 2.88
C ALA A 407 -15.23 -14.75 2.05
N GLU A 408 -13.91 -14.57 2.18
CA GLU A 408 -13.17 -13.54 1.44
C GLU A 408 -12.99 -13.94 -0.02
N ILE A 409 -12.58 -15.19 -0.29
CA ILE A 409 -12.46 -15.71 -1.66
C ILE A 409 -13.83 -15.70 -2.35
N SER A 410 -14.90 -16.04 -1.63
CA SER A 410 -16.28 -15.95 -2.15
C SER A 410 -16.66 -14.52 -2.52
N ALA A 411 -16.31 -13.54 -1.68
CA ALA A 411 -16.57 -12.14 -1.97
C ALA A 411 -15.73 -11.61 -3.16
N VAL A 412 -14.48 -12.04 -3.30
CA VAL A 412 -13.64 -11.71 -4.47
C VAL A 412 -14.22 -12.33 -5.75
N TYR A 413 -14.70 -13.57 -5.69
CA TYR A 413 -15.36 -14.24 -6.81
C TYR A 413 -16.65 -13.53 -7.23
N ASP A 414 -17.48 -13.15 -6.26
CA ASP A 414 -18.70 -12.38 -6.51
C ASP A 414 -18.39 -11.03 -7.16
N LYS A 415 -17.35 -10.33 -6.66
CA LYS A 415 -16.88 -9.08 -7.25
C LYS A 415 -16.37 -9.26 -8.68
N MET A 416 -15.70 -10.38 -8.96
CA MET A 416 -15.25 -10.71 -10.32
C MET A 416 -16.43 -10.88 -11.28
N ILE A 417 -17.50 -11.57 -10.86
CA ILE A 417 -18.73 -11.73 -11.67
C ILE A 417 -19.35 -10.37 -11.96
N GLU A 418 -19.55 -9.55 -10.93
CA GLU A 418 -20.06 -8.18 -11.06
C GLU A 418 -19.21 -7.36 -12.05
N THR A 419 -17.89 -7.45 -11.92
CA THR A 419 -16.92 -6.71 -12.76
C THR A 419 -17.04 -7.07 -14.24
N VAL A 420 -17.14 -8.37 -14.58
CA VAL A 420 -17.25 -8.80 -15.99
C VAL A 420 -18.66 -8.67 -16.55
N ALA A 421 -19.68 -8.62 -15.71
CA ALA A 421 -21.06 -8.37 -16.13
C ALA A 421 -21.30 -6.89 -16.45
N ASN A 422 -20.60 -5.97 -15.78
CA ASN A 422 -20.71 -4.52 -15.96
C ASN A 422 -19.93 -3.97 -17.17
N THR A 423 -19.82 -4.74 -18.25
CA THR A 423 -19.13 -4.32 -19.48
C THR A 423 -19.54 -5.14 -20.70
N ASP A 424 -19.58 -4.53 -21.88
CA ASP A 424 -19.77 -5.27 -23.15
C ASP A 424 -18.49 -5.97 -23.65
N ARG A 425 -17.39 -5.89 -22.91
CA ARG A 425 -16.10 -6.49 -23.30
C ARG A 425 -15.96 -7.96 -22.94
N PHE A 426 -16.98 -8.53 -22.31
CA PHE A 426 -17.01 -9.93 -21.91
C PHE A 426 -18.41 -10.48 -22.18
N ASP A 427 -18.51 -11.38 -23.16
CA ASP A 427 -19.76 -12.06 -23.53
C ASP A 427 -19.55 -13.58 -23.42
N LEU A 428 -20.40 -14.23 -22.62
CA LEU A 428 -20.37 -15.67 -22.42
C LEU A 428 -20.60 -16.46 -23.72
N SER A 429 -21.26 -15.86 -24.73
CA SER A 429 -21.53 -16.49 -26.02
C SER A 429 -20.28 -16.70 -26.89
N GLU A 430 -19.18 -16.00 -26.58
CA GLU A 430 -17.90 -16.09 -27.29
C GLU A 430 -17.04 -17.29 -26.84
N TYR A 431 -17.40 -17.94 -25.73
CA TYR A 431 -16.62 -19.01 -25.13
C TYR A 431 -17.11 -20.41 -25.50
N SER A 432 -16.21 -21.38 -25.49
CA SER A 432 -16.54 -22.78 -25.75
C SER A 432 -17.15 -23.44 -24.51
N ASP A 433 -18.08 -24.38 -24.75
CA ASP A 433 -18.63 -25.28 -23.76
C ASP A 433 -17.68 -26.45 -23.39
N VAL A 434 -16.50 -26.55 -24.02
CA VAL A 434 -15.52 -27.61 -23.76
C VAL A 434 -14.09 -27.09 -23.58
N SER A 435 -13.26 -27.86 -22.89
CA SER A 435 -11.85 -27.49 -22.64
C SER A 435 -10.98 -27.62 -23.89
N PHE A 436 -9.83 -26.95 -23.86
CA PHE A 436 -8.85 -26.97 -24.94
C PHE A 436 -8.40 -28.40 -25.26
N ASN A 437 -8.08 -29.19 -24.23
CA ASN A 437 -7.71 -30.60 -24.40
C ASN A 437 -8.83 -31.42 -25.05
N THR A 438 -10.09 -31.15 -24.70
CA THR A 438 -11.24 -31.86 -25.31
C THR A 438 -11.43 -31.45 -26.76
N ALA A 439 -11.34 -30.16 -27.08
CA ALA A 439 -11.40 -29.66 -28.44
C ALA A 439 -10.25 -30.22 -29.30
N TYR A 440 -9.04 -30.26 -28.73
CA TYR A 440 -7.85 -30.87 -29.32
C TYR A 440 -8.06 -32.34 -29.64
N LEU A 441 -8.50 -33.13 -28.66
CA LEU A 441 -8.78 -34.56 -28.86
C LEU A 441 -9.90 -34.81 -29.87
N ARG A 442 -10.95 -33.97 -29.93
CA ARG A 442 -12.05 -34.09 -30.90
C ARG A 442 -11.62 -33.80 -32.35
N ASN A 443 -10.55 -33.02 -32.51
CA ASN A 443 -9.98 -32.68 -33.81
C ASN A 443 -8.85 -33.65 -34.24
N LEU A 444 -8.54 -34.68 -33.43
CA LEU A 444 -7.63 -35.76 -33.83
C LEU A 444 -8.34 -36.74 -34.79
N PRO A 445 -7.68 -37.19 -35.87
CA PRO A 445 -8.25 -38.20 -36.78
C PRO A 445 -8.55 -39.53 -36.07
N GLU A 446 -9.69 -40.16 -36.36
CA GLU A 446 -10.17 -41.42 -35.72
C GLU A 446 -9.28 -42.67 -35.96
N THR A 447 -8.23 -42.60 -36.76
CA THR A 447 -7.36 -43.75 -37.04
C THR A 447 -6.18 -43.82 -36.08
N VAL A 448 -6.43 -44.35 -34.88
CA VAL A 448 -5.41 -44.71 -33.90
C VAL A 448 -4.84 -46.09 -34.26
N ASP A 449 -3.62 -46.14 -34.80
CA ASP A 449 -2.74 -47.31 -34.65
C ASP A 449 -1.22 -46.97 -34.71
N SER A 450 -0.85 -45.70 -34.56
CA SER A 450 0.56 -45.27 -34.60
C SER A 450 0.85 -44.09 -33.68
N LEU A 451 0.30 -44.07 -32.47
CA LEU A 451 0.83 -43.20 -31.43
C LEU A 451 2.13 -43.84 -30.90
N PRO A 452 3.29 -43.16 -30.94
CA PRO A 452 4.47 -43.62 -30.21
C PRO A 452 4.13 -43.68 -28.71
N PRO A 453 4.63 -44.67 -27.95
CA PRO A 453 4.35 -44.81 -26.51
C PRO A 453 4.86 -43.67 -25.60
N ALA A 454 5.19 -42.50 -26.13
CA ALA A 454 5.87 -41.41 -25.42
C ALA A 454 4.92 -40.41 -24.72
N MET A 455 3.63 -40.71 -24.61
CA MET A 455 2.68 -39.94 -23.77
C MET A 455 2.07 -40.77 -22.64
N MET A 456 2.83 -41.74 -22.16
CA MET A 456 2.72 -42.20 -20.79
C MET A 456 4.14 -42.26 -20.23
N ASP A 457 4.34 -41.50 -19.16
CA ASP A 457 5.54 -41.45 -18.31
C ASP A 457 6.56 -40.32 -18.62
N SER A 458 6.61 -39.41 -17.66
CA SER A 458 7.59 -38.35 -17.50
C SER A 458 8.92 -38.95 -17.06
N THR A 459 9.78 -39.34 -17.99
CA THR A 459 11.25 -39.35 -17.81
C THR A 459 11.94 -39.79 -19.10
N VAL A 460 13.07 -39.15 -19.39
CA VAL A 460 14.05 -39.47 -20.45
C VAL A 460 13.68 -38.95 -21.85
N MET A 461 14.30 -37.84 -22.27
CA MET A 461 14.91 -37.70 -23.60
C MET A 461 16.00 -36.60 -23.57
N GLU A 462 17.20 -36.98 -23.13
CA GLU A 462 18.43 -36.46 -23.73
C GLU A 462 18.81 -37.40 -24.90
N GLU A 463 19.43 -36.84 -25.93
CA GLU A 463 20.01 -37.49 -27.12
C GLU A 463 19.03 -37.92 -28.23
N GLU A 464 18.87 -37.06 -29.24
CA GLU A 464 19.14 -37.41 -30.66
C GLU A 464 18.90 -36.19 -31.57
N SER A 465 19.94 -35.39 -31.82
CA SER A 465 19.95 -34.52 -33.01
C SER A 465 21.37 -34.40 -33.58
N GLU A 466 21.84 -35.46 -34.22
CA GLU A 466 22.95 -35.36 -35.17
C GLU A 466 22.53 -35.97 -36.50
N GLY A 467 22.57 -35.17 -37.58
CA GLY A 467 22.65 -35.72 -38.94
C GLY A 467 21.71 -35.21 -40.02
N LEU A 468 20.98 -34.10 -39.87
CA LEU A 468 20.16 -33.55 -40.98
C LEU A 468 20.63 -32.18 -41.47
N SER A 469 20.85 -32.07 -42.79
CA SER A 469 21.29 -30.84 -43.44
C SER A 469 20.17 -29.78 -43.43
N LYS A 470 20.55 -28.50 -43.46
CA LYS A 470 19.63 -27.34 -43.45
C LYS A 470 18.53 -27.42 -44.52
N TYR A 471 18.78 -28.07 -45.66
CA TYR A 471 17.82 -28.18 -46.76
C TYR A 471 16.83 -29.34 -46.60
N ASP A 472 17.18 -30.37 -45.85
CA ASP A 472 16.26 -31.48 -45.53
C ASP A 472 15.25 -31.05 -44.46
N ARG A 473 15.64 -30.15 -43.55
CA ARG A 473 14.73 -29.45 -42.61
C ARG A 473 13.74 -28.50 -43.29
N ILE A 474 14.08 -27.99 -44.48
CA ILE A 474 13.21 -27.07 -45.24
C ILE A 474 12.26 -27.85 -46.16
N LYS A 475 12.66 -29.04 -46.63
CA LYS A 475 11.80 -29.91 -47.46
C LYS A 475 10.81 -30.79 -46.67
N GLY A 476 10.96 -30.90 -45.36
CA GLY A 476 9.94 -31.50 -44.48
C GLY A 476 8.72 -30.62 -44.21
N LYS A 477 8.63 -29.42 -44.82
CA LYS A 477 7.51 -28.48 -44.69
C LYS A 477 6.56 -28.48 -45.90
N GLU A 478 6.35 -29.62 -46.54
CA GLU A 478 5.24 -29.79 -47.49
C GLU A 478 4.25 -30.81 -46.93
N THR A 479 3.16 -30.28 -46.37
CA THR A 479 1.81 -30.86 -46.27
C THR A 479 1.70 -32.37 -46.04
N GLU A 480 1.65 -32.78 -44.77
CA GLU A 480 0.82 -33.92 -44.38
C GLU A 480 -0.61 -33.42 -44.14
N ASP A 481 -1.45 -33.61 -45.16
CA ASP A 481 -2.91 -33.46 -45.12
C ASP A 481 -3.48 -34.41 -44.06
N GLY A 482 -4.02 -33.85 -42.97
CA GLY A 482 -4.73 -34.60 -41.93
C GLY A 482 -4.68 -34.01 -40.53
N PHE A 483 -3.86 -32.99 -40.27
CA PHE A 483 -3.81 -32.31 -38.97
C PHE A 483 -4.66 -31.04 -39.02
N VAL A 484 -5.77 -30.98 -38.26
CA VAL A 484 -6.41 -29.69 -37.93
C VAL A 484 -5.54 -29.08 -36.83
N ALA A 485 -4.61 -28.19 -37.21
CA ALA A 485 -3.90 -27.38 -36.24
C ALA A 485 -4.94 -26.49 -35.52
N ILE A 486 -5.20 -26.75 -34.24
CA ILE A 486 -5.93 -25.80 -33.42
C ILE A 486 -5.06 -24.56 -33.29
N ASP A 487 -5.62 -23.41 -33.65
CA ASP A 487 -4.96 -22.13 -33.46
C ASP A 487 -4.80 -21.89 -31.94
N THR A 488 -3.56 -21.96 -31.46
CA THR A 488 -3.23 -21.72 -30.05
C THR A 488 -3.27 -20.24 -29.68
N SER A 489 -3.48 -19.34 -30.65
CA SER A 489 -3.62 -17.91 -30.39
C SER A 489 -4.98 -17.54 -29.82
N ASP A 490 -6.03 -18.33 -30.07
CA ASP A 490 -7.38 -18.14 -29.51
C ASP A 490 -7.65 -19.08 -28.31
N PHE A 491 -6.62 -19.35 -27.50
CA PHE A 491 -6.72 -20.29 -26.38
C PHE A 491 -7.71 -19.84 -25.29
N GLU A 492 -7.96 -18.52 -25.19
CA GLU A 492 -8.86 -17.91 -24.22
C GLU A 492 -10.29 -18.44 -24.29
N ILE A 493 -10.75 -18.81 -25.49
CA ILE A 493 -12.09 -19.35 -25.75
C ILE A 493 -12.35 -20.61 -24.91
N TYR A 494 -11.28 -21.32 -24.54
CA TYR A 494 -11.33 -22.61 -23.85
C TYR A 494 -10.93 -22.55 -22.37
N LEU A 495 -10.72 -21.36 -21.80
CA LEU A 495 -10.26 -21.22 -20.41
C LEU A 495 -11.39 -21.42 -19.38
N ILE A 496 -12.65 -21.10 -19.72
CA ILE A 496 -13.78 -21.08 -18.77
C ILE A 496 -14.99 -21.97 -19.15
N PRO A 497 -14.81 -23.15 -19.77
CA PRO A 497 -15.94 -23.98 -20.23
C PRO A 497 -16.82 -24.49 -19.08
N ASP A 498 -16.24 -24.73 -17.90
CA ASP A 498 -16.94 -25.10 -16.68
C ASP A 498 -17.86 -23.98 -16.18
N LEU A 499 -17.43 -22.72 -16.27
CA LEU A 499 -18.24 -21.57 -15.87
C LEU A 499 -19.40 -21.34 -16.84
N VAL A 500 -19.15 -21.47 -18.16
CA VAL A 500 -20.19 -21.36 -19.19
C VAL A 500 -21.28 -22.41 -19.01
N ASN A 501 -20.93 -23.60 -18.51
CA ASN A 501 -21.86 -24.69 -18.23
C ASN A 501 -22.47 -24.64 -16.82
N ASP A 502 -22.04 -23.71 -15.96
CA ASP A 502 -22.56 -23.56 -14.61
C ASP A 502 -23.72 -22.57 -14.58
N GLN A 503 -24.94 -23.10 -14.41
CA GLN A 503 -26.15 -22.30 -14.38
C GLN A 503 -26.14 -21.27 -13.24
N ALA A 504 -25.53 -21.56 -12.09
CA ALA A 504 -25.49 -20.61 -10.97
C ALA A 504 -24.63 -19.38 -11.31
N PHE A 505 -23.50 -19.60 -11.97
CA PHE A 505 -22.64 -18.54 -12.47
C PHE A 505 -23.35 -17.72 -13.57
N VAL A 506 -23.95 -18.40 -14.54
CA VAL A 506 -24.66 -17.75 -15.67
C VAL A 506 -25.83 -16.91 -15.18
N ASP A 507 -26.63 -17.43 -14.24
CA ASP A 507 -27.77 -16.68 -13.67
C ASP A 507 -27.30 -15.40 -12.97
N LYS A 508 -26.24 -15.50 -12.15
CA LYS A 508 -25.67 -14.34 -11.44
C LYS A 508 -25.02 -13.32 -12.37
N TYR A 509 -24.32 -13.78 -13.42
CA TYR A 509 -23.78 -12.91 -14.46
C TYR A 509 -24.90 -12.13 -15.17
N ASN A 510 -25.97 -12.82 -15.58
CA ASN A 510 -27.10 -12.20 -16.28
C ASN A 510 -27.85 -11.19 -15.39
N GLU A 511 -27.98 -11.47 -14.09
CA GLU A 511 -28.59 -10.53 -13.13
C GLU A 511 -27.86 -9.18 -13.13
N TYR A 512 -26.53 -9.17 -12.96
CA TYR A 512 -25.73 -7.95 -13.02
C TYR A 512 -25.70 -7.33 -14.41
N HIS A 513 -25.60 -8.15 -15.47
CA HIS A 513 -25.55 -7.64 -16.83
C HIS A 513 -26.86 -6.93 -17.24
N ASP A 514 -28.01 -7.45 -16.80
CA ASP A 514 -29.32 -6.81 -17.01
C ASP A 514 -29.43 -5.46 -16.27
N GLU A 515 -28.76 -5.28 -15.14
CA GLU A 515 -28.67 -3.99 -14.45
C GLU A 515 -27.76 -3.01 -15.19
N PHE A 516 -26.60 -3.49 -15.65
CA PHE A 516 -25.68 -2.71 -16.48
C PHE A 516 -26.36 -2.19 -17.75
N GLN A 517 -27.07 -3.05 -18.48
CA GLN A 517 -27.77 -2.67 -19.71
C GLN A 517 -28.82 -1.57 -19.45
N LYS A 518 -29.53 -1.62 -18.32
CA LYS A 518 -30.46 -0.53 -17.93
C LYS A 518 -29.73 0.80 -17.70
N GLN A 519 -28.58 0.76 -17.03
CA GLN A 519 -27.77 1.96 -16.79
C GLN A 519 -27.21 2.53 -18.10
N GLU A 520 -26.75 1.67 -19.01
CA GLU A 520 -26.25 2.09 -20.31
C GLU A 520 -27.36 2.71 -21.18
N GLU A 521 -28.57 2.13 -21.17
CA GLU A 521 -29.75 2.71 -21.83
C GLU A 521 -30.07 4.12 -21.32
N GLU A 522 -29.98 4.35 -20.00
CA GLU A 522 -30.16 5.66 -19.39
C GLU A 522 -29.07 6.66 -19.81
N GLU A 523 -27.79 6.23 -19.81
CA GLU A 523 -26.68 7.05 -20.29
C GLU A 523 -26.81 7.40 -21.77
N GLU A 524 -27.18 6.43 -22.60
CA GLU A 524 -27.35 6.64 -24.03
C GLU A 524 -28.51 7.61 -24.30
N ALA A 525 -29.60 7.51 -23.52
CA ALA A 525 -30.68 8.48 -23.53
C ALA A 525 -30.19 9.89 -23.17
N TYR A 526 -29.31 10.03 -22.18
CA TYR A 526 -28.66 11.31 -21.83
C TYR A 526 -27.75 11.83 -22.95
N ARG A 527 -26.94 10.97 -23.58
CA ARG A 527 -26.05 11.34 -24.70
C ARG A 527 -26.86 11.82 -25.91
N LYS A 528 -28.06 11.27 -26.13
CA LYS A 528 -29.02 11.66 -27.18
C LYS A 528 -29.73 12.99 -26.90
N MET A 529 -29.71 13.50 -25.66
CA MET A 529 -30.29 14.81 -25.33
C MET A 529 -29.55 15.97 -26.01
N SER A 530 -30.28 17.04 -26.36
CA SER A 530 -29.66 18.27 -26.84
C SER A 530 -28.85 18.96 -25.73
N ALA A 531 -27.91 19.83 -26.09
CA ALA A 531 -27.10 20.58 -25.10
C ALA A 531 -27.96 21.39 -24.10
N LYS A 532 -29.14 21.86 -24.53
CA LYS A 532 -30.09 22.56 -23.67
C LYS A 532 -30.79 21.61 -22.69
N GLU A 533 -31.20 20.44 -23.15
CA GLU A 533 -31.81 19.41 -22.31
C GLU A 533 -30.80 18.85 -21.30
N ARG A 534 -29.56 18.60 -21.72
CA ARG A 534 -28.46 18.26 -20.81
C ARG A 534 -28.25 19.33 -19.76
N TYR A 535 -28.15 20.61 -20.14
CA TYR A 535 -28.03 21.69 -19.16
C TYR A 535 -29.16 21.71 -18.11
N TYR A 536 -30.42 21.45 -18.50
CA TYR A 536 -31.52 21.36 -17.52
C TYR A 536 -31.53 20.07 -16.73
N TYR A 537 -31.14 18.95 -17.35
CA TYR A 537 -30.98 17.66 -16.68
C TYR A 537 -29.86 17.74 -15.64
N ASP A 538 -28.70 18.29 -16.02
CA ASP A 538 -27.53 18.53 -15.18
C ASP A 538 -27.90 19.52 -14.07
N GLN A 539 -28.53 20.65 -14.36
CA GLN A 539 -28.90 21.61 -13.32
C GLN A 539 -30.00 21.08 -12.38
N LYS A 540 -30.82 20.13 -12.86
CA LYS A 540 -31.77 19.39 -12.01
C LYS A 540 -31.01 18.39 -11.14
N LYS A 541 -30.10 17.61 -11.72
CA LYS A 541 -29.20 16.68 -11.01
C LYS A 541 -28.25 17.38 -10.04
N GLU A 542 -27.82 18.60 -10.32
CA GLU A 542 -26.90 19.43 -9.53
C GLU A 542 -27.65 20.05 -8.35
N LYS A 543 -28.89 20.52 -8.56
CA LYS A 543 -29.82 20.89 -7.47
C LYS A 543 -30.26 19.70 -6.62
N GLU A 544 -30.25 18.51 -7.19
CA GLU A 544 -30.44 17.23 -6.50
C GLU A 544 -29.08 16.65 -6.00
N GLY A 545 -27.93 17.32 -6.23
CA GLY A 545 -26.61 16.68 -6.24
C GLY A 545 -25.45 17.40 -5.51
N ASP A 546 -25.63 18.61 -4.99
CA ASP A 546 -24.69 19.21 -4.01
C ASP A 546 -24.60 18.38 -2.70
N MET A 547 -25.47 17.38 -2.58
CA MET A 547 -25.64 16.47 -1.46
C MET A 547 -26.07 15.11 -1.98
N LYS A 548 -25.10 14.28 -2.38
CA LYS A 548 -25.38 12.91 -2.81
C LYS A 548 -25.62 12.07 -1.57
N THR A 549 -26.85 11.58 -1.37
CA THR A 549 -27.12 10.46 -0.46
C THR A 549 -27.84 9.35 -1.20
N THR A 550 -27.28 8.14 -1.20
CA THR A 550 -27.91 6.98 -1.85
C THR A 550 -28.61 6.08 -0.84
N GLU A 551 -28.33 6.27 0.45
CA GLU A 551 -28.79 5.42 1.55
C GLU A 551 -29.14 6.26 2.78
N ASP A 552 -30.10 5.78 3.59
CA ASP A 552 -30.42 6.37 4.89
C ASP A 552 -29.39 5.94 5.93
N VAL A 553 -28.68 6.91 6.51
CA VAL A 553 -27.61 6.66 7.50
C VAL A 553 -28.08 7.01 8.91
N ASP A 554 -28.29 5.99 9.73
CA ASP A 554 -28.70 6.13 11.14
C ASP A 554 -27.53 6.18 12.13
N TYR A 555 -26.39 5.62 11.74
CA TYR A 555 -25.21 5.48 12.58
C TYR A 555 -23.95 5.48 11.70
N LEU A 556 -22.95 6.29 12.03
CA LEU A 556 -21.66 6.30 11.33
C LEU A 556 -20.47 6.37 12.30
N ILE A 557 -19.31 5.95 11.80
CA ILE A 557 -18.01 6.14 12.42
C ILE A 557 -17.43 7.45 11.89
N SER A 558 -17.06 8.38 12.75
CA SER A 558 -16.42 9.65 12.38
C SER A 558 -14.93 9.58 12.63
N MET A 559 -14.14 9.62 11.57
CA MET A 559 -12.68 9.65 11.66
C MET A 559 -12.19 11.05 12.06
N GLU A 560 -11.01 11.10 12.68
CA GLU A 560 -10.36 12.35 13.07
C GLU A 560 -10.25 13.33 11.88
N PRO A 561 -10.82 14.55 11.97
CA PRO A 561 -10.84 15.46 10.84
C PRO A 561 -9.45 16.10 10.60
N ILE A 562 -9.03 16.18 9.34
CA ILE A 562 -7.75 16.80 8.95
C ILE A 562 -7.98 18.30 8.71
N ILE A 563 -7.33 19.15 9.50
CA ILE A 563 -7.47 20.62 9.37
C ILE A 563 -6.17 21.26 8.91
N LEU A 564 -6.18 21.97 7.77
CA LEU A 564 -4.99 22.62 7.20
C LEU A 564 -5.18 24.15 7.12
N LYS A 565 -4.56 24.88 8.05
CA LYS A 565 -4.57 26.36 8.06
C LYS A 565 -3.27 26.92 7.49
N TYR A 566 -3.34 27.49 6.31
CA TYR A 566 -2.22 28.11 5.63
C TYR A 566 -1.97 29.56 6.12
N GLY A 567 -0.70 29.91 6.27
CA GLY A 567 -0.20 31.27 6.39
C GLY A 567 0.82 31.60 5.30
N ILE A 568 1.42 32.78 5.39
CA ILE A 568 2.45 33.26 4.45
C ILE A 568 3.65 32.30 4.38
N SER A 569 4.00 31.66 5.51
CA SER A 569 5.16 30.79 5.65
C SER A 569 4.84 29.29 5.62
N GLY A 570 3.64 28.89 5.18
CA GLY A 570 3.20 27.50 5.16
C GLY A 570 2.07 27.20 6.16
N ILE A 571 1.90 25.92 6.50
CA ILE A 571 0.82 25.44 7.38
C ILE A 571 1.09 25.89 8.83
N LYS A 572 0.03 26.25 9.57
CA LYS A 572 0.07 26.63 10.98
C LYS A 572 -0.43 25.47 11.84
N TYR A 573 0.40 24.43 12.02
CA TYR A 573 0.01 23.16 12.66
C TYR A 573 -0.69 23.32 14.02
N VAL A 574 -0.14 24.12 14.94
CA VAL A 574 -0.79 24.37 16.24
C VAL A 574 -2.18 25.00 16.11
N LYS A 575 -2.39 25.90 15.13
CA LYS A 575 -3.71 26.51 14.89
C LYS A 575 -4.66 25.55 14.18
N SER A 576 -4.12 24.70 13.32
CA SER A 576 -4.85 23.62 12.65
C SER A 576 -5.44 22.65 13.68
N GLU A 577 -4.59 22.07 14.53
CA GLU A 577 -4.97 21.09 15.55
C GLU A 577 -5.98 21.68 16.55
N LYS A 578 -5.77 22.91 17.04
CA LYS A 578 -6.76 23.60 17.91
C LYS A 578 -8.11 23.88 17.26
N THR A 579 -8.21 23.84 15.93
CA THR A 579 -9.49 24.03 15.22
C THR A 579 -10.25 22.72 15.04
N GLN A 580 -9.54 21.60 15.14
CA GLN A 580 -10.08 20.25 14.99
C GLN A 580 -11.16 19.96 16.04
N GLU A 581 -10.92 20.36 17.30
CA GLU A 581 -11.89 20.25 18.40
C GLU A 581 -13.22 20.95 18.04
N SER A 582 -13.16 22.13 17.43
CA SER A 582 -14.38 22.84 17.02
C SER A 582 -15.16 22.11 15.91
N VAL A 583 -14.46 21.37 15.04
CA VAL A 583 -15.08 20.51 14.01
C VAL A 583 -15.74 19.30 14.66
N HIS A 584 -15.04 18.62 15.56
CA HIS A 584 -15.58 17.52 16.36
C HIS A 584 -16.88 17.95 17.08
N GLU A 585 -16.87 19.07 17.80
CA GLU A 585 -18.06 19.59 18.49
C GLU A 585 -19.24 19.91 17.53
N SER A 586 -18.94 20.21 16.27
CA SER A 586 -19.97 20.51 15.27
C SER A 586 -20.57 19.26 14.64
N ILE A 587 -19.77 18.19 14.52
CA ILE A 587 -20.26 16.84 14.17
C ILE A 587 -21.23 16.35 15.23
N ASP A 588 -20.86 16.43 16.52
CA ASP A 588 -21.74 16.06 17.64
C ASP A 588 -23.04 16.85 17.66
N PHE A 589 -22.94 18.15 17.38
CA PHE A 589 -24.12 19.00 17.30
C PHE A 589 -25.05 18.58 16.17
N ALA A 590 -24.49 18.31 14.99
CA ALA A 590 -25.25 17.85 13.82
C ALA A 590 -25.93 16.49 14.09
N ALA A 591 -25.15 15.51 14.56
CA ALA A 591 -25.60 14.18 14.97
C ALA A 591 -26.79 14.24 15.94
N LYS A 592 -26.66 15.05 17.00
CA LYS A 592 -27.73 15.23 17.99
C LYS A 592 -29.00 15.86 17.40
N LYS A 593 -28.88 16.71 16.40
CA LYS A 593 -30.02 17.41 15.79
C LYS A 593 -30.77 16.55 14.79
N THR A 594 -30.05 15.75 14.02
CA THR A 594 -30.64 14.86 13.01
C THR A 594 -31.02 13.49 13.58
N GLY A 595 -30.47 13.13 14.75
CA GLY A 595 -30.69 11.84 15.39
C GLY A 595 -29.84 10.72 14.80
N ILE A 596 -28.76 11.08 14.10
CA ILE A 596 -27.71 10.15 13.66
C ILE A 596 -26.83 9.83 14.87
N GLN A 597 -26.53 8.56 15.10
CA GLN A 597 -25.53 8.14 16.08
C GLN A 597 -24.13 8.30 15.48
N VAL A 598 -23.16 8.72 16.28
CA VAL A 598 -21.77 8.87 15.84
C VAL A 598 -20.84 8.22 16.86
N ALA A 599 -19.98 7.35 16.37
CA ALA A 599 -18.81 6.86 17.11
C ALA A 599 -17.57 7.56 16.58
N HIS A 600 -16.78 8.20 17.43
CA HIS A 600 -15.54 8.87 17.01
C HIS A 600 -14.36 7.89 17.02
N LEU A 601 -13.48 8.02 16.04
CA LEU A 601 -12.15 7.39 15.99
C LEU A 601 -11.09 8.47 15.78
N ASP A 602 -10.63 9.02 16.90
CA ASP A 602 -9.70 10.13 17.02
C ASP A 602 -8.72 9.92 18.19
N ARG A 603 -7.80 10.85 18.40
CA ARG A 603 -6.80 10.68 19.47
C ARG A 603 -7.39 10.63 20.88
N GLU A 604 -8.53 11.26 21.13
CA GLU A 604 -9.17 11.22 22.47
C GLU A 604 -9.73 9.82 22.73
N THR A 605 -10.45 9.26 21.77
CA THR A 605 -10.95 7.88 21.85
C THR A 605 -9.83 6.84 21.87
N ILE A 606 -8.71 7.10 21.20
CA ILE A 606 -7.49 6.26 21.28
C ILE A 606 -6.85 6.32 22.68
N GLU A 607 -6.81 7.48 23.31
CA GLU A 607 -6.29 7.62 24.67
C GLU A 607 -7.13 6.83 25.69
N ASP A 608 -8.45 6.85 25.51
CA ASP A 608 -9.41 6.15 26.38
C ASP A 608 -9.47 4.63 26.14
N GLU A 609 -9.53 4.19 24.88
CA GLU A 609 -9.73 2.79 24.48
C GLU A 609 -8.42 2.05 24.17
N GLY A 610 -7.31 2.77 24.03
CA GLY A 610 -5.97 2.24 23.80
C GLY A 610 -5.76 1.61 22.43
N THR A 611 -4.89 0.58 22.41
CA THR A 611 -4.34 -0.01 21.18
C THR A 611 -5.37 -0.60 20.23
N GLN A 612 -6.51 -1.10 20.73
CA GLN A 612 -7.54 -1.62 19.83
C GLN A 612 -8.16 -0.49 18.98
N SER A 613 -8.47 0.66 19.57
CA SER A 613 -9.03 1.80 18.84
C SER A 613 -8.02 2.36 17.84
N TYR A 614 -6.72 2.37 18.20
CA TYR A 614 -5.65 2.69 17.25
C TYR A 614 -5.62 1.74 16.04
N ASN A 615 -5.72 0.43 16.28
CA ASN A 615 -5.76 -0.56 15.19
C ASN A 615 -6.98 -0.38 14.29
N ASP A 616 -8.17 -0.15 14.86
CA ASP A 616 -9.40 0.09 14.08
C ASP A 616 -9.25 1.34 13.20
N ARG A 617 -8.66 2.41 13.73
CA ARG A 617 -8.34 3.62 12.97
C ARG A 617 -7.37 3.32 11.82
N CYS A 618 -6.32 2.55 12.06
CA CYS A 618 -5.36 2.17 11.01
C CYS A 618 -6.02 1.34 9.90
N ILE A 619 -6.92 0.41 10.24
CA ILE A 619 -7.67 -0.39 9.26
C ILE A 619 -8.51 0.52 8.36
N LEU A 620 -9.25 1.47 8.93
CA LEU A 620 -10.07 2.39 8.16
C LEU A 620 -9.24 3.41 7.35
N MET A 621 -8.10 3.86 7.87
CA MET A 621 -7.18 4.72 7.10
C MET A 621 -6.60 3.99 5.89
N ASN A 622 -6.16 2.73 6.04
CA ASN A 622 -5.68 1.93 4.91
C ASN A 622 -6.81 1.70 3.88
N TYR A 623 -8.03 1.44 4.34
CA TYR A 623 -9.19 1.32 3.44
C TYR A 623 -9.46 2.60 2.63
N LEU A 624 -9.37 3.77 3.26
CA LEU A 624 -9.48 5.05 2.57
C LEU A 624 -8.32 5.26 1.58
N GLU A 625 -7.09 4.98 2.00
CA GLU A 625 -5.89 5.14 1.18
C GLU A 625 -5.95 4.28 -0.07
N GLN A 626 -6.30 3.00 0.07
CA GLN A 626 -6.54 2.10 -1.06
C GLN A 626 -7.60 2.69 -2.00
N SER A 627 -8.75 3.09 -1.45
CA SER A 627 -9.85 3.66 -2.25
C SER A 627 -9.45 4.96 -2.97
N ALA A 628 -8.64 5.80 -2.34
CA ALA A 628 -8.18 7.07 -2.89
C ALA A 628 -7.11 6.89 -3.97
N ASN A 629 -6.18 5.95 -3.78
CA ASN A 629 -5.11 5.65 -4.75
C ASN A 629 -5.65 4.94 -5.99
N ASN A 630 -6.80 4.26 -5.87
CA ASN A 630 -7.43 3.48 -6.92
C ASN A 630 -8.75 4.10 -7.40
N SER A 631 -8.91 5.43 -7.40
CA SER A 631 -10.19 6.11 -7.65
C SER A 631 -10.85 5.82 -9.00
N ASP A 632 -10.08 5.31 -9.97
CA ASP A 632 -10.55 4.99 -11.32
C ASP A 632 -11.22 3.59 -11.39
N VAL A 633 -11.04 2.75 -10.36
CA VAL A 633 -11.53 1.36 -10.32
C VAL A 633 -12.18 1.04 -8.97
N ASN A 634 -13.13 0.11 -8.95
CA ASN A 634 -13.82 -0.30 -7.73
C ASN A 634 -13.07 -1.45 -7.02
N THR A 635 -11.88 -1.16 -6.48
CA THR A 635 -10.99 -2.17 -5.87
C THR A 635 -11.62 -2.94 -4.73
N PHE A 636 -11.31 -4.24 -4.65
CA PHE A 636 -11.70 -5.07 -3.52
C PHE A 636 -10.82 -4.73 -2.29
N PRO A 637 -11.39 -4.60 -1.08
CA PRO A 637 -10.61 -4.19 0.09
C PRO A 637 -9.59 -5.26 0.52
N VAL A 638 -8.32 -4.88 0.61
CA VAL A 638 -7.23 -5.85 0.90
C VAL A 638 -7.41 -6.53 2.25
N ASP A 639 -7.75 -5.75 3.28
CA ASP A 639 -7.96 -6.25 4.64
C ASP A 639 -9.44 -6.59 4.91
N TYR A 640 -10.12 -7.21 3.94
CA TYR A 640 -11.57 -7.50 4.00
C TYR A 640 -12.04 -8.01 5.37
N GLN A 641 -11.39 -9.03 5.93
CA GLN A 641 -11.79 -9.61 7.23
C GLN A 641 -11.66 -8.63 8.39
N LEU A 642 -10.64 -7.77 8.39
CA LEU A 642 -10.47 -6.74 9.42
C LEU A 642 -11.50 -5.63 9.25
N VAL A 643 -11.80 -5.22 8.01
CA VAL A 643 -12.86 -4.25 7.71
C VAL A 643 -14.22 -4.79 8.18
N GLN A 644 -14.54 -6.06 7.92
CA GLN A 644 -15.74 -6.71 8.46
C GLN A 644 -15.74 -6.72 9.99
N GLY A 645 -14.59 -7.00 10.63
CA GLY A 645 -14.44 -6.94 12.09
C GLY A 645 -14.73 -5.56 12.68
N VAL A 646 -14.26 -4.49 12.04
CA VAL A 646 -14.57 -3.10 12.43
C VAL A 646 -16.06 -2.82 12.26
N LYS A 647 -16.65 -3.20 11.12
CA LYS A 647 -18.10 -3.07 10.87
C LYS A 647 -18.93 -3.75 11.95
N GLU A 648 -18.59 -4.99 12.31
CA GLU A 648 -19.29 -5.75 13.35
C GLU A 648 -19.11 -5.13 14.74
N LYS A 649 -17.90 -4.66 15.07
CA LYS A 649 -17.60 -3.99 16.36
C LYS A 649 -18.45 -2.74 16.54
N PHE A 650 -18.49 -1.87 15.53
CA PHE A 650 -19.22 -0.61 15.62
C PHE A 650 -20.71 -0.76 15.32
N GLY A 651 -21.13 -1.80 14.61
CA GLY A 651 -22.54 -2.03 14.25
C GLY A 651 -23.03 -1.11 13.14
N THR A 652 -22.12 -0.59 12.31
CA THR A 652 -22.42 0.24 11.13
C THR A 652 -21.37 0.05 10.03
N PRO A 653 -21.77 0.03 8.74
CA PRO A 653 -20.84 0.05 7.62
C PRO A 653 -20.43 1.47 7.20
N TYR A 654 -20.96 2.52 7.82
CA TYR A 654 -20.76 3.89 7.36
C TYR A 654 -19.58 4.55 8.07
N VAL A 655 -18.60 5.04 7.30
CA VAL A 655 -17.43 5.77 7.82
C VAL A 655 -17.34 7.14 7.17
N MET A 656 -17.22 8.18 7.98
CA MET A 656 -17.07 9.56 7.56
C MET A 656 -15.61 10.01 7.68
N TYR A 657 -15.08 10.56 6.58
CA TYR A 657 -13.79 11.23 6.51
C TYR A 657 -14.00 12.72 6.25
N SER A 658 -13.14 13.56 6.82
CA SER A 658 -13.31 15.01 6.81
C SER A 658 -11.99 15.74 6.66
N VAL A 659 -11.92 16.66 5.71
CA VAL A 659 -10.78 17.57 5.50
C VAL A 659 -11.30 19.00 5.42
N ALA A 660 -10.67 19.92 6.16
CA ALA A 660 -10.97 21.33 6.07
C ALA A 660 -9.71 22.15 5.85
N THR A 661 -9.69 22.99 4.82
CA THR A 661 -8.57 23.89 4.52
C THR A 661 -8.97 25.34 4.77
N HIS A 662 -7.98 26.18 5.09
CA HIS A 662 -8.17 27.62 5.21
C HIS A 662 -6.91 28.37 4.83
N GLY A 663 -7.05 29.40 3.99
CA GLY A 663 -5.96 30.30 3.62
C GLY A 663 -6.36 31.76 3.61
N TYR A 664 -5.35 32.61 3.36
CA TYR A 664 -5.51 34.04 3.21
C TYR A 664 -4.78 34.54 1.96
N ALA A 665 -5.54 34.83 0.92
CA ALA A 665 -5.07 35.31 -0.38
C ALA A 665 -6.00 36.43 -0.90
N PRO A 666 -5.77 37.71 -0.52
CA PRO A 666 -6.55 38.81 -1.05
C PRO A 666 -6.29 38.99 -2.55
N ASP A 667 -7.34 38.83 -3.36
CA ASP A 667 -7.28 38.99 -4.81
C ASP A 667 -7.33 40.49 -5.21
N PHE A 668 -6.21 40.98 -5.75
CA PHE A 668 -6.07 42.33 -6.31
C PHE A 668 -6.05 42.31 -7.84
N ALA A 669 -7.20 42.06 -8.48
CA ALA A 669 -7.32 42.16 -9.93
C ALA A 669 -6.72 43.47 -10.48
N THR A 670 -5.80 43.37 -11.44
CA THR A 670 -5.01 44.50 -11.99
C THR A 670 -5.88 45.67 -12.43
N MET A 671 -6.98 45.37 -13.14
CA MET A 671 -7.93 46.38 -13.59
C MET A 671 -8.72 47.00 -12.43
N GLY A 672 -9.16 46.21 -11.44
CA GLY A 672 -9.85 46.70 -10.26
C GLY A 672 -8.98 47.64 -9.42
N THR A 673 -7.69 47.31 -9.28
CA THR A 673 -6.69 48.14 -8.62
C THR A 673 -6.45 49.45 -9.37
N LEU A 674 -6.34 49.40 -10.71
CA LEU A 674 -6.24 50.60 -11.56
C LEU A 674 -7.49 51.49 -11.44
N TYR A 675 -8.69 50.92 -11.47
CA TYR A 675 -9.94 51.66 -11.27
C TYR A 675 -10.03 52.30 -9.89
N ALA A 676 -9.63 51.59 -8.84
CA ALA A 676 -9.60 52.13 -7.48
C ALA A 676 -8.65 53.32 -7.35
N VAL A 677 -7.52 53.32 -8.06
CA VAL A 677 -6.57 54.43 -8.12
C VAL A 677 -7.10 55.60 -8.96
N MET A 678 -7.80 55.33 -10.06
CA MET A 678 -8.35 56.37 -10.95
C MET A 678 -9.58 57.08 -10.38
N ILE A 679 -10.40 56.40 -9.59
CA ILE A 679 -11.65 56.94 -9.02
C ILE A 679 -11.40 57.29 -7.56
N PHE A 680 -10.99 58.52 -7.23
CA PHE A 680 -10.92 58.96 -5.83
C PHE A 680 -12.32 59.30 -5.30
N PRO A 681 -12.75 58.83 -4.11
CA PRO A 681 -12.01 58.11 -3.07
C PRO A 681 -12.39 56.61 -2.99
N ALA A 682 -12.20 55.84 -4.06
CA ALA A 682 -12.45 54.39 -4.04
C ALA A 682 -11.34 53.60 -3.33
N ILE A 683 -10.13 54.15 -3.22
CA ILE A 683 -8.98 53.50 -2.53
C ILE A 683 -9.31 53.08 -1.08
N PRO A 684 -9.85 53.96 -0.20
CA PRO A 684 -10.16 53.61 1.19
C PRO A 684 -11.32 52.62 1.34
N VAL A 685 -11.99 52.25 0.24
CA VAL A 685 -13.10 51.28 0.23
C VAL A 685 -12.64 49.97 -0.41
N TYR A 686 -12.03 50.03 -1.59
CA TYR A 686 -11.62 48.86 -2.38
C TYR A 686 -10.57 48.01 -1.67
N PHE A 687 -9.47 48.63 -1.20
CA PHE A 687 -8.39 47.88 -0.56
C PHE A 687 -8.85 47.21 0.74
N PRO A 688 -9.53 47.90 1.69
CA PRO A 688 -10.05 47.23 2.88
C PRO A 688 -11.01 46.09 2.55
N ILE A 689 -11.92 46.25 1.59
CA ILE A 689 -12.81 45.15 1.17
C ILE A 689 -12.01 43.96 0.67
N LYS A 690 -11.04 44.16 -0.24
CA LYS A 690 -10.20 43.06 -0.75
C LYS A 690 -9.35 42.41 0.34
N PHE A 691 -8.81 43.18 1.28
CA PHE A 691 -8.11 42.65 2.46
C PHE A 691 -9.04 41.84 3.38
N PHE A 692 -10.28 42.27 3.62
CA PHE A 692 -11.25 41.51 4.43
C PHE A 692 -11.72 40.23 3.72
N MET A 693 -11.91 40.30 2.40
CA MET A 693 -12.34 39.17 1.55
C MET A 693 -11.20 38.19 1.21
N GLY A 694 -9.98 38.42 1.67
CA GLY A 694 -8.85 37.53 1.38
C GLY A 694 -8.92 36.17 2.06
N ASN A 695 -9.82 35.96 3.02
CA ASN A 695 -9.98 34.65 3.65
C ASN A 695 -10.76 33.72 2.73
N TYR A 696 -10.25 32.51 2.53
CA TYR A 696 -10.97 31.41 1.90
C TYR A 696 -10.84 30.18 2.79
N ALA A 697 -11.86 29.34 2.79
CA ALA A 697 -11.87 28.05 3.46
C ALA A 697 -12.69 27.07 2.63
N GLU A 698 -12.31 25.81 2.71
CA GLU A 698 -12.91 24.70 1.98
C GLU A 698 -13.14 23.57 2.97
N ILE A 699 -14.26 22.88 2.83
CA ILE A 699 -14.59 21.69 3.63
C ILE A 699 -15.03 20.60 2.69
N ASN A 700 -14.33 19.47 2.80
CA ASN A 700 -14.62 18.24 2.09
C ASN A 700 -14.94 17.16 3.11
N MET A 701 -16.08 16.52 2.97
CA MET A 701 -16.49 15.39 3.78
C MET A 701 -17.05 14.31 2.87
N ILE A 702 -16.69 13.06 3.14
CA ILE A 702 -17.24 11.90 2.46
C ILE A 702 -17.69 10.88 3.49
N VAL A 703 -18.78 10.18 3.19
CA VAL A 703 -19.28 9.02 3.93
C VAL A 703 -19.22 7.84 2.98
N MET A 704 -18.44 6.83 3.34
CA MET A 704 -18.26 5.61 2.58
C MET A 704 -19.01 4.45 3.23
N ASN A 705 -19.56 3.56 2.42
CA ASN A 705 -20.12 2.28 2.86
C ASN A 705 -19.05 1.19 2.69
N LEU A 706 -18.63 0.58 3.80
CA LEU A 706 -17.59 -0.46 3.86
C LEU A 706 -17.97 -1.76 3.13
N GLU A 707 -19.25 -1.99 2.82
CA GLU A 707 -19.72 -3.19 2.11
C GLU A 707 -19.64 -3.02 0.59
N SER A 708 -20.12 -1.87 0.08
CA SER A 708 -20.16 -1.60 -1.37
C SER A 708 -18.89 -0.94 -1.90
N GLY A 709 -18.10 -0.29 -1.04
CA GLY A 709 -17.00 0.57 -1.48
C GLY A 709 -17.44 1.97 -1.92
N GLU A 710 -18.74 2.25 -1.93
CA GLU A 710 -19.27 3.46 -2.52
C GLU A 710 -19.32 4.64 -1.55
N VAL A 711 -19.14 5.84 -2.10
CA VAL A 711 -19.43 7.09 -1.41
C VAL A 711 -20.95 7.31 -1.39
N VAL A 712 -21.55 7.04 -0.23
CA VAL A 712 -23.00 7.19 0.02
C VAL A 712 -23.36 8.59 0.50
N GLY A 713 -22.38 9.43 0.82
CA GLY A 713 -22.56 10.79 1.33
C GLY A 713 -21.39 11.67 0.95
N SER A 714 -21.62 12.87 0.43
CA SER A 714 -20.50 13.82 0.22
C SER A 714 -20.92 15.27 0.39
N LEU A 715 -19.98 16.08 0.89
CA LEU A 715 -20.07 17.53 1.00
C LEU A 715 -18.75 18.13 0.52
N SER A 716 -18.80 19.04 -0.45
CA SER A 716 -17.67 19.90 -0.82
C SER A 716 -18.16 21.34 -0.85
N HIS A 717 -17.59 22.21 -0.03
CA HIS A 717 -18.02 23.61 0.03
C HIS A 717 -16.88 24.59 0.27
N GLU A 718 -16.79 25.59 -0.61
CA GLU A 718 -15.88 26.72 -0.49
C GLU A 718 -16.59 27.97 0.03
N PHE A 719 -15.97 28.69 0.96
CA PHE A 719 -16.52 29.93 1.49
C PHE A 719 -15.44 30.98 1.83
N ASN A 720 -15.78 32.25 1.58
CA ASN A 720 -14.89 33.39 1.81
C ASN A 720 -14.88 33.85 3.27
N SER A 721 -14.54 32.95 4.19
CA SER A 721 -14.43 33.23 5.62
C SER A 721 -13.34 32.38 6.27
N THR A 722 -12.92 32.79 7.46
CA THR A 722 -12.17 31.91 8.38
C THR A 722 -13.02 30.70 8.78
N LEU A 723 -12.38 29.56 9.07
CA LEU A 723 -13.02 28.39 9.72
C LEU A 723 -13.53 28.77 11.12
N ARG A 724 -14.78 29.24 11.20
CA ARG A 724 -15.49 29.53 12.45
C ARG A 724 -16.54 28.46 12.68
N LYS A 725 -16.69 28.02 13.94
CA LYS A 725 -17.63 26.97 14.39
C LYS A 725 -19.02 27.05 13.75
N HIS A 726 -19.63 28.23 13.72
CA HIS A 726 -20.97 28.41 13.18
C HIS A 726 -21.07 28.29 11.65
N VAL A 727 -20.00 28.65 10.92
CA VAL A 727 -20.02 28.61 9.45
C VAL A 727 -19.95 27.16 9.01
N PHE A 728 -18.92 26.44 9.46
CA PHE A 728 -18.79 25.04 9.09
C PHE A 728 -19.84 24.15 9.74
N GLY A 729 -20.26 24.42 10.97
CA GLY A 729 -21.31 23.66 11.64
C GLY A 729 -22.66 23.69 10.90
N ALA A 730 -22.95 24.75 10.15
CA ALA A 730 -24.14 24.79 9.30
C ALA A 730 -24.04 23.83 8.10
N HIS A 731 -22.86 23.74 7.47
CA HIS A 731 -22.62 22.82 6.35
C HIS A 731 -22.58 21.36 6.82
N ILE A 732 -21.94 21.09 7.97
CA ILE A 732 -21.95 19.76 8.60
C ILE A 732 -23.39 19.35 8.96
N TYR A 733 -24.18 20.25 9.55
CA TYR A 733 -25.58 19.98 9.84
C TYR A 733 -26.34 19.62 8.56
N SER A 734 -26.13 20.39 7.48
CA SER A 734 -26.75 20.09 6.20
C SER A 734 -26.41 18.66 5.75
N LEU A 735 -25.13 18.24 5.83
CA LEU A 735 -24.70 16.87 5.45
C LEU A 735 -25.47 15.81 6.23
N PHE A 736 -25.53 15.98 7.54
CA PHE A 736 -26.25 15.07 8.43
C PHE A 736 -27.77 15.08 8.19
N ASP A 737 -28.35 16.21 7.79
CA ASP A 737 -29.78 16.33 7.51
C ASP A 737 -30.15 15.56 6.24
N THR A 738 -29.30 15.64 5.21
CA THR A 738 -29.43 14.86 3.98
C THR A 738 -29.21 13.37 4.23
N LEU A 739 -28.15 12.99 4.96
CA LEU A 739 -27.87 11.59 5.33
C LEU A 739 -29.04 10.90 6.05
N LYS A 740 -29.87 11.67 6.75
CA LYS A 740 -31.01 11.15 7.52
C LYS A 740 -32.32 11.08 6.75
N ASN A 741 -32.51 11.95 5.76
CA ASN A 741 -33.82 12.22 5.13
C ASN A 741 -33.70 12.11 3.60
N ASN A 742 -33.34 10.93 3.11
CA ASN A 742 -33.17 10.68 1.68
C ASN A 742 -34.49 10.77 0.89
#